data_AF-A0A2N2N0W9-F1
#
_entry.id   AF-A0A2N2N0W9-F1
#
_cell.length_a   1.000
_cell.length_b   1.000
_cell.length_c   1.000
_cell.angle_alpha   90.00
_cell.angle_beta   90.00
_cell.angle_gamma   90.00
#
_symmetry.space_group_name_H-M   'P 1'
#
loop_
_entity.id
_entity.type
_entity.pdbx_description
1 polymer ?
#
loop_
_entity_poly.entity_id
_entity_poly.type
_entity_poly.pdbx_seq_one_letter_code
_entity_poly.pdbx_strand_id
1 'polypeptide(L)'
;MNNIDALHKLGQSLWYDNIQRSLLDNGALKGMIEQGEIKGVTSNPSIFNNAIAKSTDYDAALQPLAWSGLSSEEIFWELAVKDIQDAADLFSPLYESTGHIDGYVSLEVSPYLARDTRTTAQEAKRLWQKVNRPNLMIKIPATVEGLPAIRETIAEGINVNVTLIFSLERYQAVINAFISGLEDRVKKGLSIESIASVASFFVSRVDSKVDDLLDKKHPAEGARLLGKAAIANAKMAYELFLKEFSTERFAKLAQKGAQKQRPLWASTSTKNPNYRDVIYIEELIGDDTVNTVPPATLTAFRDHGKAKITIDVDLAANKEALSQLEKLGVSMAVVTQELEDEGVKSFTDAFTSLLASVEARRLEQVAGIEKVTASVQKRLEKLEKQDFVKRMHAHDPVLWTKDPKGQEEIRIRMDWLSAPWDSESLLPQLDTLLAECRKAGFTHALLLGMGGSSLAPEVMKLINGQTEYKGNLGLDLSVLDSTNPDEVLLACKRSPLEKTMYIVASKSGTTGEINAFFQYFWDEVSKKFGDKTGDHFLAITDPGTKLDVLARERKFFKVINANPQVGGRNSALTAFGLVPAALLGIDVKKFLKHTQAMAKQCMPETGITSNPGVVLGALMAEAAFDGLDKLTVVTDSTWSAFGNWFEQLLAESSGKEGRGIVPVATEPNLPVSKYGKDRLFIYIGSNAADNAFCKELREANRPLLVMKVNSSMDLGSQFYLWEVATAVACSILGVNSFDQPDVQDAKTRTMNGIAAFKETGKLDFGTPVVSFESGDVYSNQMLDWKKSQTISDVIDAFLNKFVHKGDYVAINAFLPRTDEMESDLQALRRRILDTHANAVTLGFGPRFLHSTGQLHKGGPDIGVFIEFTSESETDMDIPNEGLSFGTMAMAQALGDYQALEARGRRLLRIHLPKPSLKGL
;
A
#
# COMPACT_ATOMS: atom_id res chain seq x y z
N MET A 1 14.44 -9.43 41.09
CA MET A 1 14.77 -10.48 40.11
C MET A 1 13.47 -11.20 39.84
N ASN A 2 12.95 -11.11 38.60
CA ASN A 2 11.70 -11.77 38.26
C ASN A 2 11.94 -13.29 38.09
N ASN A 3 10.88 -14.09 38.00
CA ASN A 3 11.00 -15.55 37.88
C ASN A 3 11.75 -15.99 36.61
N ILE A 4 11.64 -15.21 35.53
CA ILE A 4 12.27 -15.49 34.25
C ILE A 4 13.79 -15.26 34.32
N ASP A 5 14.24 -14.15 34.90
CA ASP A 5 15.66 -13.85 35.16
C ASP A 5 16.30 -14.97 35.99
N ALA A 6 15.58 -15.43 37.01
CA ALA A 6 16.04 -16.52 37.85
C ALA A 6 16.18 -17.83 37.05
N LEU A 7 15.20 -18.15 36.21
CA LEU A 7 15.24 -19.33 35.32
C LEU A 7 16.40 -19.24 34.31
N HIS A 8 16.65 -18.07 33.71
CA HIS A 8 17.77 -17.89 32.78
C HIS A 8 19.14 -18.09 33.44
N LYS A 9 19.28 -17.71 34.71
CA LYS A 9 20.51 -17.96 35.48
C LYS A 9 20.73 -19.43 35.82
N LEU A 10 19.69 -20.25 35.75
CA LEU A 10 19.78 -21.71 35.91
C LEU A 10 20.09 -22.43 34.59
N GLY A 11 20.39 -21.69 33.51
CA GLY A 11 20.83 -22.25 32.23
C GLY A 11 19.71 -22.65 31.26
N GLN A 12 18.45 -22.32 31.57
CA GLN A 12 17.33 -22.52 30.65
C GLN A 12 16.96 -21.23 29.91
N SER A 13 16.83 -21.28 28.59
CA SER A 13 16.28 -20.16 27.80
C SER A 13 14.79 -20.35 27.56
N LEU A 14 14.00 -19.27 27.64
CA LEU A 14 12.59 -19.26 27.25
C LEU A 14 12.48 -18.72 25.83
N TRP A 15 11.85 -19.48 24.95
CA TRP A 15 11.51 -19.05 23.61
C TRP A 15 10.00 -18.85 23.51
N TYR A 16 9.58 -17.91 22.67
CA TYR A 16 8.17 -17.59 22.48
C TYR A 16 7.61 -18.43 21.33
N ASP A 17 6.60 -19.27 21.62
CA ASP A 17 5.96 -20.17 20.65
C ASP A 17 4.78 -19.50 19.96
N ASN A 18 5.02 -18.34 19.35
CA ASN A 18 4.04 -17.61 18.54
C ASN A 18 4.76 -16.58 17.65
N ILE A 19 4.18 -16.29 16.49
CA ILE A 19 4.58 -15.16 15.65
C ILE A 19 3.33 -14.56 15.03
N GLN A 20 3.18 -13.24 15.16
CA GLN A 20 2.08 -12.46 14.59
C GLN A 20 2.64 -11.11 14.16
N ARG A 21 2.25 -10.65 12.98
CA ARG A 21 2.77 -9.40 12.41
C ARG A 21 2.49 -8.17 13.27
N SER A 22 1.31 -8.08 13.89
CA SER A 22 1.01 -7.00 14.84
C SER A 22 2.01 -6.91 16.01
N LEU A 23 2.55 -8.02 16.51
CA LEU A 23 3.57 -8.02 17.58
C LEU A 23 4.93 -7.48 17.13
N LEU A 24 5.25 -7.63 15.84
CA LEU A 24 6.45 -7.09 15.21
C LEU A 24 6.30 -5.58 15.02
N ASP A 25 5.14 -5.16 14.49
CA ASP A 25 4.88 -3.77 14.10
C ASP A 25 4.64 -2.85 15.29
N ASN A 26 3.95 -3.32 16.33
CA ASN A 26 3.62 -2.50 17.51
C ASN A 26 4.76 -2.44 18.55
N GLY A 27 5.85 -3.15 18.33
CA GLY A 27 7.02 -3.20 19.22
C GLY A 27 6.88 -4.11 20.44
N ALA A 28 5.80 -4.87 20.59
CA ALA A 28 5.61 -5.79 21.71
C ALA A 28 6.68 -6.90 21.74
N LEU A 29 7.02 -7.48 20.57
CA LEU A 29 8.09 -8.49 20.50
C LEU A 29 9.43 -7.89 20.94
N LYS A 30 9.76 -6.69 20.42
CA LYS A 30 10.97 -5.96 20.82
C LYS A 30 11.00 -5.71 22.34
N GLY A 31 9.88 -5.30 22.92
CA GLY A 31 9.76 -5.09 24.37
C GLY A 31 10.05 -6.35 25.19
N MET A 32 9.52 -7.51 24.78
CA MET A 32 9.79 -8.79 25.46
C MET A 32 11.27 -9.19 25.37
N ILE A 33 11.93 -8.91 24.24
CA ILE A 33 13.37 -9.16 24.06
C ILE A 33 14.20 -8.25 25.00
N GLU A 34 13.93 -6.94 24.98
CA GLU A 34 14.68 -5.96 25.78
C GLU A 34 14.49 -6.14 27.29
N GLN A 35 13.33 -6.65 27.71
CA GLN A 35 13.03 -6.98 29.11
C GLN A 35 13.63 -8.33 29.53
N GLY A 36 14.22 -9.09 28.61
CA GLY A 36 14.78 -10.41 28.88
C GLY A 36 13.73 -11.47 29.17
N GLU A 37 12.47 -11.26 28.77
CA GLU A 37 11.39 -12.23 28.98
C GLU A 37 11.53 -13.45 28.04
N ILE A 38 12.09 -13.22 26.85
CA ILE A 38 12.28 -14.24 25.81
C ILE A 38 13.65 -14.12 25.17
N LYS A 39 14.18 -15.26 24.71
CA LYS A 39 15.51 -15.39 24.11
C LYS A 39 15.52 -16.04 22.72
N GLY A 40 14.34 -16.25 22.14
CA GLY A 40 14.16 -16.79 20.79
C GLY A 40 12.67 -16.94 20.48
N VAL A 41 12.36 -17.31 19.23
CA VAL A 41 10.98 -17.52 18.75
C VAL A 41 10.89 -18.80 17.94
N THR A 42 9.77 -19.52 18.08
CA THR A 42 9.39 -20.61 17.18
C THR A 42 8.11 -20.31 16.43
N SER A 43 8.08 -20.68 15.15
CA SER A 43 6.86 -20.76 14.35
C SER A 43 6.53 -22.23 14.01
N ASN A 44 5.31 -22.45 13.53
CA ASN A 44 4.81 -23.69 12.94
C ASN A 44 3.56 -23.38 12.08
N PRO A 45 3.07 -24.32 11.23
CA PRO A 45 1.91 -24.10 10.38
C PRO A 45 0.64 -23.66 11.13
N SER A 46 0.38 -24.17 12.33
CA SER A 46 -0.81 -23.80 13.11
C SER A 46 -0.73 -22.35 13.63
N ILE A 47 0.46 -21.88 13.99
CA ILE A 47 0.70 -20.48 14.39
C ILE A 47 0.40 -19.56 13.23
N PHE A 48 0.98 -19.82 12.05
CA PHE A 48 0.71 -19.02 10.85
C PHE A 48 -0.75 -19.09 10.42
N ASN A 49 -1.41 -20.26 10.51
CA ASN A 49 -2.84 -20.37 10.22
C ASN A 49 -3.66 -19.44 11.11
N ASN A 50 -3.40 -19.44 12.42
CA ASN A 50 -4.11 -18.54 13.32
C ASN A 50 -3.78 -17.06 13.04
N ALA A 51 -2.52 -16.73 12.77
CA ALA A 51 -2.10 -15.36 12.47
C ALA A 51 -2.74 -14.83 11.17
N ILE A 52 -2.71 -15.62 10.09
CA ILE A 52 -3.16 -15.20 8.77
C ILE A 52 -4.68 -15.35 8.62
N ALA A 53 -5.30 -16.42 9.13
CA ALA A 53 -6.73 -16.66 8.91
C ALA A 53 -7.63 -15.87 9.88
N LYS A 54 -7.14 -15.47 11.05
CA LYS A 54 -7.96 -14.85 12.11
C LYS A 54 -7.61 -13.39 12.42
N SER A 55 -6.82 -12.74 11.57
CA SER A 55 -6.47 -11.33 11.71
C SER A 55 -6.48 -10.62 10.35
N THR A 56 -6.48 -9.29 10.41
CA THR A 56 -6.30 -8.40 9.25
C THR A 56 -4.84 -7.96 9.08
N ASP A 57 -3.92 -8.44 9.92
CA ASP A 57 -2.52 -7.98 10.00
C ASP A 57 -1.79 -8.16 8.65
N TYR A 58 -2.27 -9.09 7.82
CA TYR A 58 -1.66 -9.46 6.55
C TYR A 58 -2.36 -8.85 5.33
N ASP A 59 -3.49 -8.15 5.49
CA ASP A 59 -4.29 -7.65 4.34
C ASP A 59 -3.46 -6.80 3.37
N ALA A 60 -2.72 -5.83 3.89
CA ALA A 60 -1.94 -4.88 3.09
C ALA A 60 -0.81 -5.56 2.30
N ALA A 61 -0.21 -6.63 2.84
CA ALA A 61 0.86 -7.36 2.16
C ALA A 61 0.33 -8.45 1.22
N LEU A 62 -0.79 -9.10 1.58
CA LEU A 62 -1.41 -10.13 0.76
C LEU A 62 -1.95 -9.58 -0.55
N GLN A 63 -2.50 -8.37 -0.52
CA GLN A 63 -3.10 -7.73 -1.70
C GLN A 63 -2.17 -7.62 -2.92
N PRO A 64 -0.98 -6.97 -2.85
CA PRO A 64 -0.08 -6.91 -4.00
C PRO A 64 0.41 -8.31 -4.42
N LEU A 65 0.64 -9.22 -3.48
CA LEU A 65 1.03 -10.59 -3.80
C LEU A 65 -0.08 -11.32 -4.59
N ALA A 66 -1.34 -11.16 -4.21
CA ALA A 66 -2.48 -11.73 -4.93
C ALA A 66 -2.63 -11.12 -6.33
N TRP A 67 -2.55 -9.80 -6.45
CA TRP A 67 -2.60 -9.09 -7.73
C TRP A 67 -1.43 -9.42 -8.66
N SER A 68 -0.28 -9.82 -8.11
CA SER A 68 0.88 -10.27 -8.87
C SER A 68 0.73 -11.67 -9.50
N GLY A 69 -0.36 -12.38 -9.21
CA GLY A 69 -0.66 -13.69 -9.78
C GLY A 69 -0.01 -14.88 -9.05
N LEU A 70 0.57 -14.66 -7.88
CA LEU A 70 1.18 -15.73 -7.07
C LEU A 70 0.12 -16.72 -6.55
N SER A 71 0.51 -17.99 -6.43
CA SER A 71 -0.29 -19.03 -5.79
C SER A 71 -0.40 -18.84 -4.27
N SER A 72 -1.38 -19.47 -3.62
CA SER A 72 -1.53 -19.38 -2.16
C SER A 72 -0.30 -19.86 -1.39
N GLU A 73 0.43 -20.85 -1.91
CA GLU A 73 1.69 -21.31 -1.30
C GLU A 73 2.81 -20.30 -1.47
N GLU A 74 2.98 -19.71 -2.65
CA GLU A 74 3.98 -18.64 -2.88
C GLU A 74 3.69 -17.43 -1.99
N ILE A 75 2.42 -17.00 -1.90
CA ILE A 75 1.98 -15.92 -1.01
C ILE A 75 2.33 -16.24 0.45
N PHE A 76 1.99 -17.44 0.92
CA PHE A 76 2.34 -17.86 2.27
C PHE A 76 3.85 -17.72 2.52
N TRP A 77 4.69 -18.21 1.61
CA TRP A 77 6.14 -18.15 1.79
C TRP A 77 6.67 -16.71 1.80
N GLU A 78 6.14 -15.79 0.98
CA GLU A 78 6.52 -14.37 1.08
C GLU A 78 6.15 -13.76 2.43
N LEU A 79 4.93 -14.02 2.90
CA LEU A 79 4.47 -13.49 4.20
C LEU A 79 5.26 -14.05 5.37
N ALA A 80 5.48 -15.37 5.40
CA ALA A 80 6.21 -16.05 6.46
C ALA A 80 7.69 -15.65 6.50
N VAL A 81 8.36 -15.59 5.33
CA VAL A 81 9.77 -15.16 5.26
C VAL A 81 9.93 -13.74 5.80
N LYS A 82 9.04 -12.81 5.44
CA LYS A 82 9.12 -11.44 5.91
C LYS A 82 9.00 -11.34 7.43
N ASP A 83 8.01 -12.01 8.02
CA ASP A 83 7.83 -12.03 9.48
C ASP A 83 9.06 -12.62 10.19
N ILE A 84 9.67 -13.66 9.61
CA ILE A 84 10.86 -14.31 10.16
C ILE A 84 12.09 -13.41 10.03
N GLN A 85 12.25 -12.69 8.92
CA GLN A 85 13.32 -11.70 8.75
C GLN A 85 13.21 -10.58 9.79
N ASP A 86 12.01 -10.02 9.98
CA ASP A 86 11.78 -8.95 10.94
C ASP A 86 12.02 -9.42 12.38
N ALA A 87 11.54 -10.62 12.73
CA ALA A 87 11.83 -11.22 14.03
C ALA A 87 13.35 -11.44 14.20
N ALA A 88 14.04 -11.98 13.19
CA ALA A 88 15.47 -12.23 13.23
C ALA A 88 16.27 -10.93 13.40
N ASP A 89 15.86 -9.85 12.74
CA ASP A 89 16.46 -8.52 12.88
C ASP A 89 16.27 -7.96 14.30
N LEU A 90 15.09 -8.15 14.91
CA LEU A 90 14.84 -7.78 16.31
C LEU A 90 15.68 -8.57 17.31
N PHE A 91 15.96 -9.85 17.03
CA PHE A 91 16.79 -10.70 17.89
C PHE A 91 18.30 -10.57 17.64
N SER A 92 18.72 -9.92 16.55
CA SER A 92 20.14 -9.81 16.17
C SER A 92 21.04 -9.26 17.29
N PRO A 93 20.65 -8.20 18.05
CA PRO A 93 21.47 -7.73 19.17
C PRO A 93 21.66 -8.78 20.27
N LEU A 94 20.62 -9.56 20.58
CA LEU A 94 20.70 -10.64 21.57
C LEU A 94 21.60 -11.78 21.07
N TYR A 95 21.43 -12.15 19.81
CA TYR A 95 22.25 -13.18 19.15
C TYR A 95 23.74 -12.88 19.26
N GLU A 96 24.17 -11.66 18.95
CA GLU A 96 25.58 -11.26 19.08
C GLU A 96 26.04 -11.19 20.53
N SER A 97 25.25 -10.57 21.41
CA SER A 97 25.64 -10.38 22.82
C SER A 97 25.81 -11.68 23.61
N THR A 98 25.14 -12.75 23.18
CA THR A 98 25.21 -14.07 23.83
C THR A 98 26.28 -14.98 23.23
N GLY A 99 27.07 -14.50 22.26
CA GLY A 99 28.04 -15.34 21.56
C GLY A 99 27.36 -16.44 20.75
N HIS A 100 26.22 -16.12 20.12
CA HIS A 100 25.44 -17.03 19.28
C HIS A 100 24.83 -18.22 20.04
N ILE A 101 24.56 -18.07 21.34
CA ILE A 101 23.89 -19.09 22.16
C ILE A 101 22.36 -18.98 22.10
N ASP A 102 21.85 -17.74 22.04
CA ASP A 102 20.42 -17.41 21.99
C ASP A 102 20.15 -16.41 20.85
N GLY A 103 18.92 -15.89 20.74
CA GLY A 103 18.54 -14.92 19.70
C GLY A 103 18.11 -15.57 18.38
N TYR A 104 17.68 -16.83 18.42
CA TYR A 104 17.27 -17.59 17.23
C TYR A 104 15.79 -17.46 16.92
N VAL A 105 15.47 -17.53 15.62
CA VAL A 105 14.09 -17.58 15.10
C VAL A 105 13.93 -18.81 14.23
N SER A 106 12.93 -19.66 14.50
CA SER A 106 12.71 -20.90 13.75
C SER A 106 11.63 -20.79 12.68
N LEU A 107 11.94 -21.23 11.46
CA LEU A 107 10.99 -21.41 10.34
C LEU A 107 10.98 -22.87 9.87
N GLU A 108 9.81 -23.48 9.78
CA GLU A 108 9.64 -24.87 9.39
C GLU A 108 9.59 -25.07 7.87
N VAL A 109 10.18 -26.16 7.40
CA VAL A 109 9.98 -26.63 6.02
C VAL A 109 8.53 -27.04 5.79
N SER A 110 8.11 -27.20 4.53
CA SER A 110 6.77 -27.71 4.21
C SER A 110 6.53 -29.08 4.87
N PRO A 111 5.47 -29.26 5.68
CA PRO A 111 5.16 -30.55 6.31
C PRO A 111 4.90 -31.69 5.33
N TYR A 112 4.53 -31.38 4.08
CA TYR A 112 4.37 -32.38 3.03
C TYR A 112 5.68 -33.13 2.72
N LEU A 113 6.83 -32.55 3.07
CA LEU A 113 8.16 -33.10 2.81
C LEU A 113 8.67 -33.99 3.95
N ALA A 114 7.91 -34.14 5.06
CA ALA A 114 8.39 -34.84 6.26
C ALA A 114 8.84 -36.31 6.03
N ARG A 115 8.47 -36.92 4.90
CA ARG A 115 8.88 -38.28 4.51
C ARG A 115 9.77 -38.30 3.23
N ASP A 116 10.30 -37.15 2.82
CA ASP A 116 11.21 -37.00 1.67
C ASP A 116 12.51 -36.31 2.10
N THR A 117 13.56 -37.11 2.27
CA THR A 117 14.90 -36.64 2.66
C THR A 117 15.47 -35.57 1.73
N ARG A 118 15.48 -35.84 0.42
CA ARG A 118 16.22 -35.02 -0.55
C ARG A 118 15.55 -33.66 -0.70
N THR A 119 14.23 -33.67 -0.85
CA THR A 119 13.46 -32.43 -1.05
C THR A 119 13.45 -31.60 0.23
N THR A 120 13.42 -32.23 1.41
CA THR A 120 13.56 -31.51 2.70
C THR A 120 14.89 -30.76 2.82
N ALA A 121 16.01 -31.41 2.51
CA ALA A 121 17.33 -30.76 2.59
C ALA A 121 17.47 -29.61 1.57
N GLN A 122 16.89 -29.78 0.37
CA GLN A 122 16.86 -28.72 -0.65
C GLN A 122 16.02 -27.53 -0.20
N GLU A 123 14.85 -27.78 0.39
CA GLU A 123 13.96 -26.75 0.90
C GLU A 123 14.59 -25.99 2.07
N ALA A 124 15.26 -26.69 2.99
CA ALA A 124 16.00 -26.07 4.08
C ALA A 124 17.06 -25.08 3.56
N LYS A 125 17.82 -25.47 2.52
CA LYS A 125 18.80 -24.60 1.88
C LYS A 125 18.15 -23.40 1.19
N ARG A 126 17.02 -23.61 0.51
CA ARG A 126 16.26 -22.53 -0.15
C ARG A 126 15.76 -21.50 0.87
N LEU A 127 15.13 -21.94 1.95
CA LEU A 127 14.61 -21.06 3.00
C LEU A 127 15.74 -20.32 3.73
N TRP A 128 16.86 -20.99 4.01
CA TRP A 128 18.05 -20.35 4.58
C TRP A 128 18.55 -19.19 3.72
N GLN A 129 18.68 -19.42 2.41
CA GLN A 129 19.10 -18.41 1.45
C GLN A 129 18.08 -17.28 1.30
N LYS A 130 16.78 -17.59 1.32
CA LYS A 130 15.71 -16.61 1.13
C LYS A 130 15.55 -15.69 2.33
N VAL A 131 15.60 -16.23 3.55
CA VAL A 131 15.55 -15.43 4.79
C VAL A 131 16.84 -14.63 4.95
N ASN A 132 18.00 -15.25 4.68
CA ASN A 132 19.32 -14.60 4.73
C ASN A 132 19.59 -13.86 6.04
N ARG A 133 19.46 -14.56 7.17
CA ARG A 133 19.80 -14.08 8.52
C ARG A 133 20.57 -15.17 9.28
N PRO A 134 21.69 -14.84 9.94
CA PRO A 134 22.55 -15.84 10.57
C PRO A 134 21.91 -16.52 11.79
N ASN A 135 20.95 -15.86 12.42
CA ASN A 135 20.20 -16.35 13.57
C ASN A 135 18.86 -17.03 13.19
N LEU A 136 18.68 -17.42 11.93
CA LEU A 136 17.61 -18.34 11.53
C LEU A 136 17.92 -19.75 12.03
N MET A 137 16.89 -20.52 12.34
CA MET A 137 16.93 -21.98 12.38
C MET A 137 15.90 -22.56 11.42
N ILE A 138 16.32 -23.53 10.59
CA ILE A 138 15.35 -24.30 9.80
C ILE A 138 14.81 -25.43 10.67
N LYS A 139 13.50 -25.49 10.80
CA LYS A 139 12.84 -26.52 11.58
C LYS A 139 12.53 -27.74 10.72
N ILE A 140 13.06 -28.90 11.11
CA ILE A 140 12.95 -30.16 10.34
C ILE A 140 12.38 -31.26 11.26
N PRO A 141 11.29 -31.95 10.88
CA PRO A 141 10.77 -33.09 11.63
C PRO A 141 11.79 -34.23 11.78
N ALA A 142 11.85 -34.80 12.98
CA ALA A 142 12.67 -35.97 13.32
C ALA A 142 12.02 -37.28 12.87
N THR A 143 11.43 -37.34 11.69
CA THR A 143 11.02 -38.63 11.10
C THR A 143 12.26 -39.45 10.73
N VAL A 144 12.10 -40.75 10.48
CA VAL A 144 13.20 -41.60 9.99
C VAL A 144 13.86 -40.97 8.75
N GLU A 145 13.03 -40.46 7.83
CA GLU A 145 13.43 -39.83 6.58
C GLU A 145 13.98 -38.41 6.77
N GLY A 146 13.61 -37.73 7.86
CA GLY A 146 14.13 -36.41 8.23
C GLY A 146 15.54 -36.46 8.81
N LEU A 147 15.95 -37.57 9.44
CA LEU A 147 17.29 -37.70 10.05
C LEU A 147 18.45 -37.48 9.06
N PRO A 148 18.48 -38.09 7.87
CA PRO A 148 19.54 -37.79 6.90
C PRO A 148 19.46 -36.35 6.38
N ALA A 149 18.26 -35.78 6.23
CA ALA A 149 18.09 -34.38 5.81
C ALA A 149 18.65 -33.40 6.85
N ILE A 150 18.46 -33.68 8.14
CA ILE A 150 19.05 -32.93 9.27
C ILE A 150 20.58 -32.97 9.18
N ARG A 151 21.16 -34.17 9.00
CA ARG A 151 22.61 -34.35 8.86
C ARG A 151 23.17 -33.55 7.68
N GLU A 152 22.54 -33.65 6.52
CA GLU A 152 22.94 -32.93 5.30
C GLU A 152 22.86 -31.41 5.50
N THR A 153 21.76 -30.92 6.09
CA THR A 153 21.53 -29.50 6.35
C THR A 153 22.59 -28.92 7.31
N ILE A 154 22.91 -29.64 8.38
CA ILE A 154 23.98 -29.26 9.32
C ILE A 154 25.35 -29.27 8.62
N ALA A 155 25.62 -30.25 7.76
CA ALA A 155 26.87 -30.33 7.02
C ALA A 155 27.06 -29.12 6.05
N GLU A 156 25.97 -28.56 5.54
CA GLU A 156 25.96 -27.33 4.75
C GLU A 156 26.20 -26.06 5.59
N GLY A 157 26.14 -26.15 6.93
CA GLY A 157 26.41 -25.05 7.85
C GLY A 157 25.16 -24.27 8.26
N ILE A 158 23.99 -24.90 8.13
CA ILE A 158 22.69 -24.30 8.45
C ILE A 158 22.30 -24.69 9.87
N ASN A 159 21.78 -23.74 10.65
CA ASN A 159 21.25 -24.02 11.99
C ASN A 159 19.92 -24.78 11.89
N VAL A 160 19.74 -25.83 12.70
CA VAL A 160 18.56 -26.70 12.61
C VAL A 160 17.83 -26.78 13.95
N ASN A 161 16.53 -26.48 13.94
CA ASN A 161 15.61 -26.84 15.01
C ASN A 161 14.97 -28.19 14.68
N VAL A 162 15.44 -29.27 15.29
CA VAL A 162 14.87 -30.60 15.04
C VAL A 162 13.55 -30.72 15.82
N THR A 163 12.44 -31.05 15.16
CA THR A 163 11.09 -31.06 15.77
C THR A 163 10.41 -32.43 15.76
N LEU A 164 9.27 -32.56 16.43
CA LEU A 164 8.48 -33.80 16.57
C LEU A 164 9.27 -34.96 17.20
N ILE A 165 10.09 -34.66 18.23
CA ILE A 165 10.79 -35.69 18.99
C ILE A 165 9.93 -36.10 20.20
N PHE A 166 9.56 -37.38 20.27
CA PHE A 166 8.75 -37.92 21.38
C PHE A 166 9.44 -39.04 22.15
N SER A 167 10.35 -39.78 21.51
CA SER A 167 11.00 -40.96 22.09
C SER A 167 12.49 -40.74 22.34
N LEU A 168 13.04 -41.46 23.32
CA LEU A 168 14.48 -41.47 23.61
C LEU A 168 15.29 -42.07 22.45
N GLU A 169 14.75 -43.10 21.80
CA GLU A 169 15.35 -43.71 20.63
C GLU A 169 15.48 -42.70 19.49
N ARG A 170 14.40 -41.96 19.21
CA ARG A 170 14.44 -40.92 18.19
C ARG A 170 15.40 -39.80 18.57
N TYR A 171 15.40 -39.38 19.85
CA TYR A 171 16.32 -38.34 20.29
C TYR A 171 17.79 -38.75 20.14
N GLN A 172 18.14 -39.99 20.49
CA GLN A 172 19.49 -40.54 20.24
C GLN A 172 19.85 -40.48 18.75
N ALA A 173 18.91 -40.83 17.87
CA ALA A 173 19.11 -40.78 16.43
C ALA A 173 19.32 -39.33 15.92
N VAL A 174 18.60 -38.37 16.50
CA VAL A 174 18.77 -36.93 16.24
C VAL A 174 20.15 -36.43 16.66
N ILE A 175 20.60 -36.77 17.88
CA ILE A 175 21.96 -36.43 18.36
C ILE A 175 23.02 -37.02 17.41
N ASN A 176 22.82 -38.27 16.99
CA ASN A 176 23.71 -38.93 16.04
C ASN A 176 23.74 -38.22 14.68
N ALA A 177 22.60 -37.80 14.15
CA ALA A 177 22.53 -37.03 12.91
C ALA A 177 23.25 -35.68 13.04
N PHE A 178 23.06 -34.99 14.17
CA PHE A 178 23.72 -33.71 14.47
C PHE A 178 25.24 -33.84 14.50
N ILE A 179 25.76 -34.74 15.33
CA ILE A 179 27.22 -34.98 15.47
C ILE A 179 27.80 -35.42 14.12
N SER A 180 27.12 -36.29 13.38
CA SER A 180 27.60 -36.75 12.06
C SER A 180 27.63 -35.64 11.01
N GLY A 181 26.67 -34.70 11.05
CA GLY A 181 26.64 -33.55 10.14
C GLY A 181 27.82 -32.60 10.38
N LEU A 182 28.14 -32.34 11.66
CA LEU A 182 29.35 -31.59 12.03
C LEU A 182 30.62 -32.30 11.59
N GLU A 183 30.71 -33.62 11.80
CA GLU A 183 31.85 -34.44 11.34
C GLU A 183 32.03 -34.37 9.83
N ASP A 184 30.94 -34.46 9.05
CA ASP A 184 31.00 -34.37 7.59
C ASP A 184 31.49 -33.00 7.12
N ARG A 185 31.08 -31.93 7.81
CA ARG A 185 31.56 -30.57 7.53
C ARG A 185 33.04 -30.40 7.85
N VAL A 186 33.48 -30.91 8.99
CA VAL A 186 34.90 -30.92 9.39
C VAL A 186 35.75 -31.71 8.40
N LYS A 187 35.26 -32.85 7.89
CA LYS A 187 35.96 -33.63 6.84
C LYS A 187 36.13 -32.84 5.54
N LYS A 188 35.23 -31.90 5.26
CA LYS A 188 35.35 -30.95 4.13
C LYS A 188 36.25 -29.75 4.43
N GLY A 189 36.82 -29.64 5.64
CA GLY A 189 37.68 -28.52 6.05
C GLY A 189 36.93 -27.21 6.33
N LEU A 190 35.61 -27.26 6.55
CA LEU A 190 34.76 -26.09 6.80
C LEU A 190 34.54 -25.86 8.31
N SER A 191 34.36 -24.60 8.70
CA SER A 191 34.12 -24.22 10.11
C SER A 191 32.76 -24.71 10.63
N ILE A 192 32.72 -25.02 11.93
CA ILE A 192 31.53 -25.44 12.68
C ILE A 192 31.18 -24.51 13.85
N GLU A 193 31.92 -23.41 14.03
CA GLU A 193 31.80 -22.52 15.20
C GLU A 193 30.44 -21.81 15.30
N SER A 194 29.85 -21.47 14.15
CA SER A 194 28.59 -20.73 14.06
C SER A 194 27.35 -21.62 13.91
N ILE A 195 27.49 -22.95 14.03
CA ILE A 195 26.38 -23.89 13.80
C ILE A 195 25.73 -24.22 15.14
N ALA A 196 24.47 -23.83 15.26
CA ALA A 196 23.63 -24.18 16.40
C ALA A 196 22.52 -25.15 15.99
N SER A 197 22.09 -25.95 16.96
CA SER A 197 20.91 -26.79 16.80
C SER A 197 20.20 -26.97 18.14
N VAL A 198 18.88 -27.07 18.08
CA VAL A 198 18.04 -27.46 19.21
C VAL A 198 17.25 -28.70 18.86
N ALA A 199 16.94 -29.52 19.86
CA ALA A 199 16.13 -30.73 19.72
C ALA A 199 14.80 -30.56 20.45
N SER A 200 13.76 -30.14 19.72
CA SER A 200 12.41 -29.91 20.23
C SER A 200 11.72 -31.22 20.62
N PHE A 201 11.85 -31.57 21.91
CA PHE A 201 11.29 -32.73 22.57
C PHE A 201 9.93 -32.39 23.19
N PHE A 202 8.87 -33.06 22.72
CA PHE A 202 7.48 -32.72 23.03
C PHE A 202 7.06 -33.30 24.39
N VAL A 203 6.43 -32.46 25.22
CA VAL A 203 6.07 -32.79 26.60
C VAL A 203 4.57 -33.09 26.73
N SER A 204 3.69 -32.07 26.72
CA SER A 204 2.29 -32.23 27.14
C SER A 204 1.47 -33.25 26.33
N ARG A 205 1.85 -33.52 25.08
CA ARG A 205 1.17 -34.49 24.21
C ARG A 205 1.33 -35.93 24.74
N VAL A 206 2.44 -36.22 25.41
CA VAL A 206 2.71 -37.51 26.03
C VAL A 206 1.72 -37.74 27.19
N ASP A 207 1.63 -36.80 28.13
CA ASP A 207 0.69 -36.92 29.25
C ASP A 207 -0.76 -36.95 28.75
N SER A 208 -1.13 -36.13 27.77
CA SER A 208 -2.50 -36.13 27.23
C SER A 208 -2.91 -37.51 26.70
N LYS A 209 -1.99 -38.25 26.09
CA LYS A 209 -2.25 -39.58 25.53
C LYS A 209 -2.14 -40.69 26.56
N VAL A 210 -1.14 -40.63 27.45
CA VAL A 210 -0.95 -41.62 28.52
C VAL A 210 -2.08 -41.52 29.55
N ASP A 211 -2.44 -40.31 29.97
CA ASP A 211 -3.52 -40.08 30.94
C ASP A 211 -4.86 -40.61 30.39
N ASP A 212 -5.18 -40.35 29.11
CA ASP A 212 -6.39 -40.89 28.46
C ASP A 212 -6.39 -42.44 28.41
N LEU A 213 -5.23 -43.06 28.16
CA LEU A 213 -5.11 -44.52 28.19
C LEU A 213 -5.28 -45.08 29.61
N LEU A 214 -4.70 -44.42 30.62
CA LEU A 214 -4.83 -44.81 32.02
C LEU A 214 -6.26 -44.66 32.52
N ASP A 215 -6.93 -43.54 32.23
CA ASP A 215 -8.32 -43.30 32.63
C ASP A 215 -9.27 -44.32 31.99
N LYS A 216 -9.04 -44.71 30.73
CA LYS A 216 -9.87 -45.69 30.02
C LYS A 216 -9.63 -47.13 30.45
N LYS A 217 -8.37 -47.51 30.70
CA LYS A 217 -7.99 -48.92 30.91
C LYS A 217 -7.72 -49.28 32.38
N HIS A 218 -7.22 -48.33 33.18
CA HIS A 218 -6.74 -48.56 34.54
C HIS A 218 -7.09 -47.39 35.50
N PRO A 219 -8.36 -46.97 35.63
CA PRO A 219 -8.71 -45.74 36.37
C PRO A 219 -8.32 -45.74 37.85
N ALA A 220 -8.30 -46.90 38.51
CA ALA A 220 -7.90 -47.01 39.92
C ALA A 220 -6.38 -47.11 40.12
N GLU A 221 -5.71 -47.92 39.30
CA GLU A 221 -4.26 -48.21 39.40
C GLU A 221 -3.41 -47.11 38.76
N GLY A 222 -3.93 -46.50 37.69
CA GLY A 222 -3.31 -45.44 36.91
C GLY A 222 -3.43 -44.04 37.51
N ALA A 223 -4.35 -43.80 38.46
CA ALA A 223 -4.57 -42.49 39.07
C ALA A 223 -3.30 -41.87 39.68
N ARG A 224 -2.36 -42.69 40.17
CA ARG A 224 -1.07 -42.25 40.74
C ARG A 224 -0.01 -41.92 39.69
N LEU A 225 -0.26 -42.24 38.43
CA LEU A 225 0.65 -42.07 37.29
C LEU A 225 0.23 -40.92 36.35
N LEU A 226 -0.97 -40.37 36.54
CA LEU A 226 -1.46 -39.22 35.80
C LEU A 226 -0.48 -38.03 35.87
N GLY A 227 -0.15 -37.45 34.71
CA GLY A 227 0.73 -36.29 34.60
C GLY A 227 2.20 -36.55 34.91
N LYS A 228 2.64 -37.82 34.96
CA LYS A 228 4.05 -38.18 35.24
C LYS A 228 4.83 -38.62 34.02
N ALA A 229 4.16 -39.10 32.97
CA ALA A 229 4.81 -39.76 31.85
C ALA A 229 5.68 -38.79 31.03
N ALA A 230 5.18 -37.59 30.74
CA ALA A 230 5.88 -36.59 29.95
C ALA A 230 7.12 -36.06 30.66
N ILE A 231 6.99 -35.74 31.95
CA ILE A 231 8.10 -35.24 32.77
C ILE A 231 9.17 -36.33 32.90
N ALA A 232 8.77 -37.57 33.22
CA ALA A 232 9.71 -38.68 33.32
C ALA A 232 10.46 -38.90 31.99
N ASN A 233 9.74 -38.91 30.86
CA ASN A 233 10.32 -39.07 29.53
C ASN A 233 11.31 -37.94 29.19
N ALA A 234 10.96 -36.68 29.45
CA ALA A 234 11.84 -35.53 29.22
C ALA A 234 13.09 -35.54 30.13
N LYS A 235 12.97 -35.94 31.40
CA LYS A 235 14.13 -36.11 32.30
C LYS A 235 15.07 -37.21 31.81
N MET A 236 14.54 -38.32 31.27
CA MET A 236 15.38 -39.36 30.65
C MET A 236 16.06 -38.86 29.37
N ALA A 237 15.39 -38.00 28.60
CA ALA A 237 16.00 -37.35 27.43
C ALA A 237 17.16 -36.45 27.86
N TYR A 238 17.04 -35.71 28.96
CA TYR A 238 18.14 -34.92 29.49
C TYR A 238 19.32 -35.77 30.00
N GLU A 239 19.07 -36.92 30.65
CA GLU A 239 20.13 -37.88 31.02
C GLU A 239 20.88 -38.39 29.78
N LEU A 240 20.15 -38.66 28.69
CA LEU A 240 20.72 -39.04 27.40
C LEU A 240 21.58 -37.92 26.79
N PHE A 241 21.09 -36.68 26.82
CA PHE A 241 21.84 -35.50 26.39
C PHE A 241 23.18 -35.38 27.13
N LEU A 242 23.17 -35.43 28.47
CA LEU A 242 24.40 -35.34 29.27
C LEU A 242 25.38 -36.45 28.90
N LYS A 243 24.88 -37.68 28.74
CA LYS A 243 25.69 -38.84 28.36
C LYS A 243 26.36 -38.62 27.00
N GLU A 244 25.60 -38.32 25.95
CA GLU A 244 26.11 -38.29 24.58
C GLU A 244 27.06 -37.10 24.33
N PHE A 245 26.78 -35.93 24.93
CA PHE A 245 27.65 -34.75 24.82
C PHE A 245 28.87 -34.77 25.75
N SER A 246 29.00 -35.79 26.62
CA SER A 246 30.22 -36.06 27.39
C SER A 246 31.20 -37.03 26.71
N THR A 247 30.83 -37.57 25.55
CA THR A 247 31.65 -38.56 24.83
C THR A 247 32.90 -37.94 24.17
N GLU A 248 33.94 -38.75 23.99
CA GLU A 248 35.16 -38.33 23.26
C GLU A 248 34.85 -37.89 21.81
N ARG A 249 33.81 -38.49 21.20
CA ARG A 249 33.33 -38.14 19.85
C ARG A 249 32.94 -36.66 19.79
N PHE A 250 32.14 -36.19 20.73
CA PHE A 250 31.74 -34.78 20.76
C PHE A 250 32.87 -33.87 21.26
N ALA A 251 33.67 -34.30 22.24
CA ALA A 251 34.79 -33.50 22.76
C ALA A 251 35.77 -33.06 21.64
N LYS A 252 36.03 -33.93 20.64
CA LYS A 252 36.84 -33.60 19.46
C LYS A 252 36.23 -32.50 18.58
N LEU A 253 34.91 -32.42 18.49
CA LEU A 253 34.21 -31.36 17.76
C LEU A 253 34.14 -30.07 18.59
N ALA A 254 33.92 -30.17 19.91
CA ALA A 254 33.91 -29.03 20.81
C ALA A 254 35.26 -28.28 20.81
N GLN A 255 36.39 -29.00 20.73
CA GLN A 255 37.72 -28.41 20.55
C GLN A 255 37.88 -27.62 19.24
N LYS A 256 37.01 -27.87 18.26
CA LYS A 256 36.90 -27.13 16.99
C LYS A 256 35.76 -26.10 17.01
N GLY A 257 35.25 -25.77 18.19
CA GLY A 257 34.22 -24.76 18.42
C GLY A 257 32.78 -25.22 18.24
N ALA A 258 32.51 -26.53 18.16
CA ALA A 258 31.12 -27.02 18.11
C ALA A 258 30.34 -26.67 19.39
N GLN A 259 29.13 -26.14 19.21
CA GLN A 259 28.15 -25.99 20.28
C GLN A 259 27.39 -27.32 20.51
N LYS A 260 26.89 -27.54 21.74
CA LYS A 260 26.01 -28.70 22.02
C LYS A 260 24.65 -28.49 21.35
N GLN A 261 24.01 -29.57 20.88
CA GLN A 261 22.60 -29.49 20.49
C GLN A 261 21.74 -29.49 21.76
N ARG A 262 21.22 -28.31 22.13
CA ARG A 262 20.45 -28.13 23.37
C ARG A 262 19.09 -28.86 23.28
N PRO A 263 18.66 -29.59 24.32
CA PRO A 263 17.28 -30.04 24.44
C PRO A 263 16.35 -28.83 24.49
N LEU A 264 15.28 -28.85 23.70
CA LEU A 264 14.23 -27.83 23.71
C LEU A 264 12.91 -28.49 24.12
N TRP A 265 12.35 -28.09 25.25
CA TRP A 265 11.05 -28.58 25.71
C TRP A 265 9.94 -27.88 24.94
N ALA A 266 9.22 -28.64 24.11
CA ALA A 266 8.14 -28.14 23.27
C ALA A 266 6.78 -28.65 23.74
N SER A 267 5.71 -27.93 23.39
CA SER A 267 4.35 -28.25 23.86
C SER A 267 4.28 -28.28 25.39
N THR A 268 4.70 -27.20 26.05
CA THR A 268 4.83 -27.10 27.52
C THR A 268 3.66 -26.39 28.22
N SER A 269 2.53 -26.20 27.52
CA SER A 269 1.25 -25.85 28.17
C SER A 269 0.54 -27.12 28.66
N THR A 270 0.10 -27.16 29.91
CA THR A 270 -0.81 -28.23 30.36
C THR A 270 -2.11 -28.24 29.57
N LYS A 271 -2.65 -29.44 29.32
CA LYS A 271 -3.98 -29.65 28.73
C LYS A 271 -5.00 -30.10 29.77
N ASN A 272 -4.54 -30.37 31.00
CA ASN A 272 -5.37 -30.79 32.12
C ASN A 272 -5.48 -29.63 33.13
N PRO A 273 -6.69 -29.11 33.40
CA PRO A 273 -6.90 -27.99 34.32
C PRO A 273 -6.58 -28.35 35.79
N ASN A 274 -6.45 -29.64 36.11
CA ASN A 274 -6.06 -30.08 37.46
C ASN A 274 -4.55 -30.00 37.71
N TYR A 275 -3.74 -29.80 36.66
CA TYR A 275 -2.31 -29.59 36.80
C TYR A 275 -2.02 -28.10 36.91
N ARG A 276 -0.90 -27.75 37.54
CA ARG A 276 -0.41 -26.38 37.49
C ARG A 276 -0.14 -26.00 36.05
N ASP A 277 -0.59 -24.82 35.65
CA ASP A 277 -0.42 -24.24 34.31
C ASP A 277 1.05 -24.02 33.90
N VAL A 278 1.95 -23.97 34.88
CA VAL A 278 3.42 -23.86 34.73
C VAL A 278 4.19 -25.17 34.99
N ILE A 279 3.50 -26.30 35.19
CA ILE A 279 4.12 -27.56 35.65
C ILE A 279 5.30 -28.01 34.79
N TYR A 280 5.16 -27.98 33.47
CA TYR A 280 6.20 -28.47 32.57
C TYR A 280 7.40 -27.52 32.46
N ILE A 281 7.23 -26.23 32.78
CA ILE A 281 8.39 -25.34 32.92
C ILE A 281 9.11 -25.72 34.20
N GLU A 282 8.42 -25.70 35.33
CA GLU A 282 9.01 -25.90 36.66
C GLU A 282 9.71 -27.25 36.82
N GLU A 283 9.19 -28.32 36.22
CA GLU A 283 9.72 -29.68 36.36
C GLU A 283 10.88 -30.00 35.39
N LEU A 284 11.14 -29.12 34.42
CA LEU A 284 12.12 -29.34 33.36
C LEU A 284 13.21 -28.26 33.30
N ILE A 285 13.37 -27.46 34.35
CA ILE A 285 14.45 -26.47 34.43
C ILE A 285 15.79 -27.20 34.61
N GLY A 286 16.69 -26.97 33.66
CA GLY A 286 18.01 -27.58 33.61
C GLY A 286 19.01 -26.72 32.84
N ASP A 287 20.30 -26.93 33.10
CA ASP A 287 21.38 -26.25 32.39
C ASP A 287 21.42 -26.66 30.91
N ASP A 288 21.92 -25.78 30.03
CA ASP A 288 21.98 -26.01 28.58
C ASP A 288 20.63 -26.39 27.92
N THR A 289 19.48 -25.95 28.45
CA THR A 289 18.16 -26.28 27.87
C THR A 289 17.42 -25.06 27.33
N VAL A 290 16.45 -25.30 26.45
CA VAL A 290 15.47 -24.31 25.99
C VAL A 290 14.08 -24.80 26.38
N ASN A 291 13.15 -23.90 26.67
CA ASN A 291 11.73 -24.21 26.74
C ASN A 291 10.98 -23.24 25.84
N THR A 292 10.27 -23.75 24.82
CA THR A 292 9.43 -22.89 23.97
C THR A 292 8.01 -22.89 24.52
N VAL A 293 7.54 -21.71 24.90
CA VAL A 293 6.31 -21.54 25.69
C VAL A 293 5.29 -20.69 24.92
N PRO A 294 4.00 -21.07 24.91
CA PRO A 294 2.97 -20.24 24.32
C PRO A 294 2.69 -18.99 25.19
N PRO A 295 2.02 -17.96 24.64
CA PRO A 295 1.86 -16.67 25.32
C PRO A 295 1.22 -16.75 26.72
N ALA A 296 0.22 -17.62 26.87
CA ALA A 296 -0.45 -17.84 28.15
C ALA A 296 0.48 -18.45 29.21
N THR A 297 1.32 -19.41 28.82
CA THR A 297 2.24 -20.09 29.74
C THR A 297 3.40 -19.17 30.13
N LEU A 298 3.92 -18.34 29.20
CA LEU A 298 4.90 -17.30 29.53
C LEU A 298 4.35 -16.34 30.60
N THR A 299 3.10 -15.89 30.41
CA THR A 299 2.41 -14.99 31.35
C THR A 299 2.23 -15.65 32.73
N ALA A 300 1.77 -16.90 32.77
CA ALA A 300 1.60 -17.65 34.01
C ALA A 300 2.92 -17.86 34.77
N PHE A 301 4.00 -18.19 34.06
CA PHE A 301 5.31 -18.37 34.69
C PHE A 301 5.86 -17.06 35.26
N ARG A 302 5.67 -15.94 34.55
CA ARG A 302 6.03 -14.62 35.06
C ARG A 302 5.28 -14.28 36.34
N ASP A 303 4.00 -14.61 36.41
CA ASP A 303 3.13 -14.33 37.56
C ASP A 303 3.48 -15.17 38.79
N HIS A 304 3.53 -16.49 38.66
CA HIS A 304 3.62 -17.40 39.81
C HIS A 304 4.51 -18.64 39.61
N GLY A 305 5.36 -18.64 38.57
CA GLY A 305 6.35 -19.69 38.33
C GLY A 305 7.45 -19.76 39.39
N LYS A 306 8.05 -20.93 39.56
CA LYS A 306 9.19 -21.15 40.47
C LYS A 306 10.42 -21.60 39.71
N ALA A 307 11.47 -20.77 39.74
CA ALA A 307 12.75 -21.10 39.12
C ALA A 307 13.64 -21.93 40.08
N LYS A 308 13.73 -23.23 39.84
CA LYS A 308 14.65 -24.16 40.53
C LYS A 308 15.08 -25.26 39.57
N ILE A 309 16.34 -25.71 39.62
CA ILE A 309 16.78 -26.89 38.87
C ILE A 309 16.01 -28.12 39.39
N THR A 310 15.31 -28.79 38.48
CA THR A 310 14.43 -29.94 38.76
C THR A 310 14.65 -31.09 37.78
N ILE A 311 15.35 -30.84 36.66
CA ILE A 311 15.54 -31.83 35.59
C ILE A 311 16.25 -33.11 36.05
N ASP A 312 17.09 -33.03 37.08
CA ASP A 312 17.86 -34.16 37.67
C ASP A 312 17.29 -34.66 39.01
N VAL A 313 16.15 -34.12 39.44
CA VAL A 313 15.49 -34.49 40.70
C VAL A 313 14.54 -35.69 40.47
N ASP A 314 14.52 -36.61 41.43
CA ASP A 314 13.64 -37.79 41.47
C ASP A 314 13.75 -38.75 40.28
N LEU A 315 14.93 -38.84 39.64
CA LEU A 315 15.14 -39.69 38.46
C LEU A 315 14.75 -41.17 38.69
N ALA A 316 15.02 -41.72 39.88
CA ALA A 316 14.65 -43.09 40.23
C ALA A 316 13.12 -43.29 40.26
N ALA A 317 12.39 -42.33 40.83
CA ALA A 317 10.92 -42.38 40.87
C ALA A 317 10.32 -42.19 39.46
N ASN A 318 10.93 -41.35 38.62
CA ASN A 318 10.53 -41.18 37.23
C ASN A 318 10.75 -42.45 36.40
N LYS A 319 11.89 -43.13 36.56
CA LYS A 319 12.17 -44.44 35.94
C LYS A 319 11.17 -45.50 36.40
N GLU A 320 10.84 -45.53 37.70
CA GLU A 320 9.82 -46.44 38.23
C GLU A 320 8.42 -46.12 37.67
N ALA A 321 8.05 -44.85 37.51
CA ALA A 321 6.77 -44.46 36.91
C ALA A 321 6.65 -44.99 35.47
N LEU A 322 7.69 -44.86 34.64
CA LEU A 322 7.71 -45.45 33.29
C LEU A 322 7.62 -46.98 33.32
N SER A 323 8.31 -47.64 34.26
CA SER A 323 8.20 -49.10 34.45
C SER A 323 6.78 -49.53 34.87
N GLN A 324 6.11 -48.74 35.71
CA GLN A 324 4.74 -49.00 36.13
C GLN A 324 3.73 -48.82 34.98
N LEU A 325 3.93 -47.85 34.09
CA LEU A 325 3.13 -47.72 32.87
C LEU A 325 3.23 -48.99 32.01
N GLU A 326 4.44 -49.51 31.80
CA GLU A 326 4.65 -50.77 31.07
C GLU A 326 3.99 -51.97 31.75
N LYS A 327 4.04 -52.07 33.10
CA LYS A 327 3.32 -53.10 33.87
C LYS A 327 1.80 -53.02 33.70
N LEU A 328 1.26 -51.82 33.47
CA LEU A 328 -0.15 -51.57 33.15
C LEU A 328 -0.44 -51.68 31.64
N GLY A 329 0.50 -52.19 30.84
CA GLY A 329 0.29 -52.37 29.39
C GLY A 329 0.26 -51.08 28.58
N VAL A 330 0.73 -49.95 29.13
CA VAL A 330 0.92 -48.69 28.40
C VAL A 330 2.37 -48.61 27.93
N SER A 331 2.60 -48.99 26.68
CA SER A 331 3.95 -48.97 26.11
C SER A 331 4.35 -47.57 25.63
N MET A 332 5.44 -47.05 26.18
CA MET A 332 5.96 -45.73 25.78
C MET A 332 6.48 -45.73 24.34
N ALA A 333 7.01 -46.86 23.86
CA ALA A 333 7.44 -47.00 22.46
C ALA A 333 6.26 -46.84 21.49
N VAL A 334 5.13 -47.51 21.78
CA VAL A 334 3.91 -47.41 20.98
C VAL A 334 3.34 -45.98 21.05
N VAL A 335 3.18 -45.44 22.26
CA VAL A 335 2.64 -44.10 22.47
C VAL A 335 3.45 -43.05 21.71
N THR A 336 4.77 -43.09 21.81
CA THR A 336 5.65 -42.09 21.19
C THR A 336 5.72 -42.23 19.67
N GLN A 337 5.67 -43.45 19.11
CA GLN A 337 5.57 -43.65 17.66
C GLN A 337 4.25 -43.11 17.11
N GLU A 338 3.12 -43.44 17.75
CA GLU A 338 1.82 -42.92 17.31
C GLU A 338 1.76 -41.39 17.43
N LEU A 339 2.38 -40.78 18.46
CA LEU A 339 2.47 -39.33 18.59
C LEU A 339 3.35 -38.67 17.50
N GLU A 340 4.41 -39.34 17.03
CA GLU A 340 5.20 -38.90 15.87
C GLU A 340 4.32 -38.85 14.61
N ASP A 341 3.59 -39.94 14.33
CA ASP A 341 2.73 -40.06 13.16
C ASP A 341 1.53 -39.09 13.19
N GLU A 342 0.86 -39.00 14.35
CA GLU A 342 -0.19 -38.00 14.61
C GLU A 342 0.36 -36.57 14.52
N GLY A 343 1.59 -36.36 14.97
CA GLY A 343 2.30 -35.08 14.90
C GLY A 343 2.49 -34.61 13.46
N VAL A 344 3.09 -35.45 12.61
CA VAL A 344 3.27 -35.18 11.18
C VAL A 344 1.93 -34.90 10.50
N LYS A 345 0.92 -35.75 10.76
CA LYS A 345 -0.42 -35.56 10.21
C LYS A 345 -1.03 -34.22 10.65
N SER A 346 -0.98 -33.90 11.94
CA SER A 346 -1.57 -32.66 12.47
C SER A 346 -0.96 -31.40 11.86
N PHE A 347 0.36 -31.40 11.60
CA PHE A 347 1.05 -30.28 10.96
C PHE A 347 0.70 -30.19 9.47
N THR A 348 0.55 -31.34 8.80
CA THR A 348 0.11 -31.42 7.40
C THR A 348 -1.32 -30.90 7.23
N ASP A 349 -2.23 -31.31 8.11
CA ASP A 349 -3.61 -30.83 8.14
C ASP A 349 -3.67 -29.31 8.39
N ALA A 350 -2.87 -28.82 9.36
CA ALA A 350 -2.79 -27.39 9.68
C ALA A 350 -2.23 -26.56 8.51
N PHE A 351 -1.22 -27.07 7.81
CA PHE A 351 -0.66 -26.41 6.63
C PHE A 351 -1.64 -26.40 5.45
N THR A 352 -2.36 -27.50 5.23
CA THR A 352 -3.44 -27.56 4.23
C THR A 352 -4.53 -26.54 4.52
N SER A 353 -4.96 -26.43 5.78
CA SER A 353 -5.94 -25.43 6.22
C SER A 353 -5.43 -23.99 6.07
N LEU A 354 -4.14 -23.76 6.33
CA LEU A 354 -3.50 -22.47 6.13
C LEU A 354 -3.52 -22.06 4.65
N LEU A 355 -3.07 -22.94 3.75
CA LEU A 355 -3.07 -22.68 2.31
C LEU A 355 -4.48 -22.44 1.77
N ALA A 356 -5.48 -23.17 2.27
CA ALA A 356 -6.89 -22.93 1.93
C ALA A 356 -7.37 -21.54 2.40
N SER A 357 -6.93 -21.09 3.58
CA SER A 357 -7.27 -19.75 4.10
C SER A 357 -6.60 -18.64 3.29
N VAL A 358 -5.33 -18.81 2.91
CA VAL A 358 -4.62 -17.88 2.02
C VAL A 358 -5.27 -17.86 0.64
N GLU A 359 -5.67 -19.02 0.11
CA GLU A 359 -6.36 -19.12 -1.18
C GLU A 359 -7.71 -18.40 -1.17
N ALA A 360 -8.52 -18.58 -0.11
CA ALA A 360 -9.79 -17.87 0.01
C ALA A 360 -9.59 -16.34 -0.02
N ARG A 361 -8.60 -15.83 0.71
CA ARG A 361 -8.26 -14.39 0.71
C ARG A 361 -7.68 -13.94 -0.63
N ARG A 362 -6.85 -14.76 -1.28
CA ARG A 362 -6.30 -14.48 -2.62
C ARG A 362 -7.43 -14.34 -3.63
N LEU A 363 -8.36 -15.30 -3.67
CA LEU A 363 -9.52 -15.28 -4.57
C LEU A 363 -10.41 -14.06 -4.33
N GLU A 364 -10.59 -13.62 -3.09
CA GLU A 364 -11.30 -12.37 -2.81
C GLU A 364 -10.60 -11.15 -3.44
N GLN A 365 -9.28 -11.09 -3.39
CA GLN A 365 -8.51 -9.96 -3.94
C GLN A 365 -8.47 -9.95 -5.48
N VAL A 366 -8.59 -11.11 -6.13
CA VAL A 366 -8.49 -11.23 -7.60
C VAL A 366 -9.84 -11.44 -8.30
N ALA A 367 -10.94 -11.41 -7.55
CA ALA A 367 -12.29 -11.59 -8.08
C ALA A 367 -12.58 -10.62 -9.24
N GLY A 368 -12.92 -11.17 -10.41
CA GLY A 368 -13.23 -10.41 -11.62
C GLY A 368 -12.01 -9.89 -12.39
N ILE A 369 -10.78 -10.08 -11.89
CA ILE A 369 -9.53 -9.70 -12.56
C ILE A 369 -8.59 -10.90 -12.79
N GLU A 370 -9.06 -12.13 -12.59
CA GLU A 370 -8.25 -13.35 -12.62
C GLU A 370 -7.48 -13.46 -13.94
N LYS A 371 -8.14 -13.16 -15.06
CA LYS A 371 -7.51 -13.16 -16.39
C LYS A 371 -6.34 -12.16 -16.49
N VAL A 372 -6.49 -10.97 -15.91
CA VAL A 372 -5.48 -9.90 -15.96
C VAL A 372 -4.26 -10.29 -15.12
N THR A 373 -4.45 -10.90 -13.95
CA THR A 373 -3.35 -11.29 -13.04
C THR A 373 -2.32 -12.22 -13.70
N ALA A 374 -2.74 -13.09 -14.63
CA ALA A 374 -1.81 -13.94 -15.38
C ALA A 374 -0.87 -13.14 -16.32
N SER A 375 -1.36 -12.05 -16.92
CA SER A 375 -0.53 -11.13 -17.70
C SER A 375 0.37 -10.28 -16.80
N VAL A 376 -0.14 -9.89 -15.62
CA VAL A 376 0.62 -9.16 -14.60
C VAL A 376 1.82 -9.97 -14.12
N GLN A 377 1.67 -11.26 -13.81
CA GLN A 377 2.77 -12.11 -13.37
C GLN A 377 3.94 -12.09 -14.39
N LYS A 378 3.64 -12.33 -15.67
CA LYS A 378 4.64 -12.28 -16.75
C LYS A 378 5.26 -10.90 -16.92
N ARG A 379 4.46 -9.84 -16.72
CA ARG A 379 4.95 -8.46 -16.76
C ARG A 379 5.95 -8.21 -15.64
N LEU A 380 5.64 -8.62 -14.41
CA LEU A 380 6.50 -8.43 -13.25
C LEU A 380 7.82 -9.19 -13.41
N GLU A 381 7.81 -10.43 -13.89
CA GLU A 381 9.04 -11.17 -14.21
C GLU A 381 9.96 -10.42 -15.19
N LYS A 382 9.37 -9.74 -16.19
CA LYS A 382 10.11 -8.94 -17.15
C LYS A 382 10.69 -7.67 -16.50
N LEU A 383 9.91 -6.99 -15.68
CA LEU A 383 10.34 -5.79 -14.97
C LEU A 383 11.46 -6.10 -13.97
N GLU A 384 11.39 -7.25 -13.29
CA GLU A 384 12.43 -7.73 -12.37
C GLU A 384 13.75 -7.99 -13.10
N LYS A 385 13.71 -8.71 -14.23
CA LYS A 385 14.89 -8.95 -15.09
C LYS A 385 15.53 -7.66 -15.64
N GLN A 386 14.79 -6.55 -15.63
CA GLN A 386 15.24 -5.25 -16.12
C GLN A 386 15.71 -4.32 -14.99
N ASP A 387 15.73 -4.79 -13.73
CA ASP A 387 15.98 -3.97 -12.54
C ASP A 387 15.08 -2.72 -12.50
N PHE A 388 13.82 -2.85 -12.94
CA PHE A 388 12.94 -1.70 -13.23
C PHE A 388 12.83 -0.74 -12.05
N VAL A 389 12.55 -1.25 -10.85
CA VAL A 389 12.33 -0.44 -9.65
C VAL A 389 13.60 0.34 -9.30
N LYS A 390 14.75 -0.32 -9.32
CA LYS A 390 16.05 0.30 -9.06
C LYS A 390 16.38 1.38 -10.10
N ARG A 391 16.10 1.13 -11.38
CA ARG A 391 16.33 2.09 -12.46
C ARG A 391 15.37 3.28 -12.40
N MET A 392 14.11 3.07 -12.02
CA MET A 392 13.13 4.12 -11.78
C MET A 392 13.62 5.06 -10.67
N HIS A 393 14.06 4.50 -9.53
CA HIS A 393 14.64 5.28 -8.42
C HIS A 393 16.00 5.90 -8.75
N ALA A 394 16.71 5.41 -9.77
CA ALA A 394 17.90 6.05 -10.32
C ALA A 394 17.59 7.09 -11.42
N HIS A 395 16.31 7.43 -11.61
CA HIS A 395 15.81 8.37 -12.61
C HIS A 395 16.21 8.00 -14.06
N ASP A 396 16.29 6.71 -14.39
CA ASP A 396 16.63 6.24 -15.73
C ASP A 396 15.47 6.52 -16.72
N PRO A 397 15.62 7.50 -17.64
CA PRO A 397 14.52 7.94 -18.47
C PRO A 397 14.22 6.97 -19.63
N VAL A 398 15.11 6.01 -19.92
CA VAL A 398 14.93 4.99 -20.97
C VAL A 398 13.73 4.08 -20.68
N LEU A 399 13.28 4.04 -19.43
CA LEU A 399 12.09 3.31 -19.02
C LEU A 399 10.80 3.82 -19.67
N TRP A 400 10.74 5.10 -20.07
CA TRP A 400 9.53 5.69 -20.66
C TRP A 400 9.70 6.12 -22.12
N THR A 401 10.89 6.61 -22.50
CA THR A 401 11.07 7.13 -23.86
C THR A 401 12.49 6.95 -24.40
N LYS A 402 12.57 6.84 -25.72
CA LYS A 402 13.83 6.87 -26.49
C LYS A 402 14.17 8.25 -27.03
N ASP A 403 13.24 9.20 -26.96
CA ASP A 403 13.46 10.57 -27.44
C ASP A 403 14.41 11.33 -26.49
N PRO A 404 15.55 11.87 -26.97
CA PRO A 404 16.50 12.57 -26.11
C PRO A 404 15.92 13.79 -25.38
N LYS A 405 14.98 14.52 -25.99
CA LYS A 405 14.34 15.68 -25.34
C LYS A 405 13.43 15.23 -24.21
N GLY A 406 12.57 14.24 -24.48
CA GLY A 406 11.76 13.60 -23.46
C GLY A 406 12.62 13.04 -22.32
N GLN A 407 13.76 12.42 -22.62
CA GLN A 407 14.66 11.91 -21.57
C GLN A 407 15.22 13.01 -20.66
N GLU A 408 15.57 14.17 -21.23
CA GLU A 408 16.04 15.30 -20.43
C GLU A 408 14.95 15.85 -19.52
N GLU A 409 13.73 15.96 -20.04
CA GLU A 409 12.56 16.38 -19.27
C GLU A 409 12.25 15.44 -18.10
N ILE A 410 12.42 14.13 -18.29
CA ILE A 410 12.20 13.13 -17.24
C ILE A 410 13.21 13.31 -16.09
N ARG A 411 14.50 13.50 -16.40
CA ARG A 411 15.55 13.65 -15.38
C ARG A 411 15.30 14.79 -14.40
N ILE A 412 14.63 15.85 -14.87
CA ILE A 412 14.30 17.06 -14.10
C ILE A 412 12.87 17.05 -13.53
N ARG A 413 12.20 15.89 -13.50
CA ARG A 413 10.81 15.77 -13.03
C ARG A 413 10.57 14.65 -12.03
N MET A 414 11.59 13.88 -11.65
CA MET A 414 11.44 12.64 -10.88
C MET A 414 11.71 12.72 -9.38
N ASP A 415 12.14 13.88 -8.85
CA ASP A 415 12.41 14.05 -7.42
C ASP A 415 11.16 13.87 -6.51
N TRP A 416 9.97 13.65 -7.09
CA TRP A 416 8.78 13.29 -6.31
C TRP A 416 8.92 11.91 -5.62
N LEU A 417 9.78 11.02 -6.14
CA LEU A 417 10.06 9.72 -5.52
C LEU A 417 10.67 9.87 -4.12
N SER A 418 11.47 10.93 -3.88
CA SER A 418 12.06 11.23 -2.58
C SER A 418 11.32 12.30 -1.78
N ALA A 419 10.29 12.95 -2.37
CA ALA A 419 9.50 14.00 -1.72
C ALA A 419 8.94 13.66 -0.32
N PRO A 420 8.52 12.42 0.00
CA PRO A 420 8.11 12.08 1.37
C PRO A 420 9.18 12.33 2.44
N TRP A 421 10.46 12.28 2.07
CA TRP A 421 11.60 12.57 2.95
C TRP A 421 12.14 13.98 2.75
N ASP A 422 12.35 14.40 1.50
CA ASP A 422 12.96 15.71 1.20
C ASP A 422 12.12 16.88 1.71
N SER A 423 10.79 16.74 1.67
CA SER A 423 9.86 17.75 2.18
C SER A 423 9.88 17.90 3.70
N GLU A 424 10.56 17.03 4.45
CA GLU A 424 10.80 17.26 5.87
C GLU A 424 11.60 18.55 6.12
N SER A 425 12.40 18.98 5.14
CA SER A 425 13.12 20.26 5.17
C SER A 425 12.20 21.49 5.27
N LEU A 426 10.92 21.36 4.88
CA LEU A 426 9.90 22.42 4.99
C LEU A 426 9.34 22.52 6.41
N LEU A 427 9.43 21.47 7.23
CA LEU A 427 8.77 21.39 8.53
C LEU A 427 9.08 22.57 9.46
N PRO A 428 10.34 23.06 9.60
CA PRO A 428 10.61 24.21 10.46
C PRO A 428 9.81 25.47 10.07
N GLN A 429 9.55 25.67 8.77
CA GLN A 429 8.77 26.82 8.29
C GLN A 429 7.26 26.57 8.37
N LEU A 430 6.82 25.33 8.10
CA LEU A 430 5.40 24.96 8.11
C LEU A 430 4.84 24.88 9.54
N ASP A 431 5.66 24.50 10.51
CA ASP A 431 5.26 24.32 11.91
C ASP A 431 4.77 25.62 12.58
N THR A 432 5.25 26.78 12.11
CA THR A 432 4.86 28.09 12.63
C THR A 432 3.88 28.84 11.72
N LEU A 433 3.76 28.43 10.45
CA LEU A 433 3.05 29.20 9.41
C LEU A 433 1.59 29.50 9.77
N LEU A 434 0.84 28.51 10.25
CA LEU A 434 -0.55 28.72 10.64
C LEU A 434 -0.68 29.72 11.80
N ALA A 435 0.19 29.61 12.81
CA ALA A 435 0.19 30.51 13.95
C ALA A 435 0.55 31.94 13.54
N GLU A 436 1.51 32.10 12.63
CA GLU A 436 1.86 33.40 12.02
C GLU A 436 0.66 34.02 11.31
N CYS A 437 -0.03 33.26 10.46
CA CYS A 437 -1.23 33.74 9.76
C CYS A 437 -2.37 34.10 10.73
N ARG A 438 -2.62 33.28 11.75
CA ARG A 438 -3.64 33.55 12.78
C ARG A 438 -3.31 34.80 13.59
N LYS A 439 -2.04 35.00 13.95
CA LYS A 439 -1.56 36.19 14.64
C LYS A 439 -1.71 37.45 13.78
N ALA A 440 -1.51 37.34 12.47
CA ALA A 440 -1.75 38.43 11.52
C ALA A 440 -3.25 38.71 11.29
N GLY A 441 -4.15 37.89 11.85
CA GLY A 441 -5.59 38.10 11.83
C GLY A 441 -6.31 37.41 10.67
N PHE A 442 -5.62 36.56 9.90
CA PHE A 442 -6.21 35.81 8.80
C PHE A 442 -7.07 34.66 9.33
N THR A 443 -8.21 34.46 8.68
CA THR A 443 -9.13 33.35 8.96
C THR A 443 -9.49 32.56 7.70
N HIS A 444 -9.25 33.14 6.52
CA HIS A 444 -9.48 32.54 5.21
C HIS A 444 -8.16 32.45 4.44
N ALA A 445 -8.10 31.51 3.51
CA ALA A 445 -7.06 31.44 2.49
C ALA A 445 -7.71 31.27 1.12
N LEU A 446 -7.28 32.06 0.14
CA LEU A 446 -7.69 31.88 -1.26
C LEU A 446 -6.48 31.47 -2.08
N LEU A 447 -6.47 30.22 -2.54
CA LEU A 447 -5.42 29.69 -3.41
C LEU A 447 -5.74 30.01 -4.87
N LEU A 448 -4.84 30.78 -5.50
CA LEU A 448 -4.85 31.12 -6.91
C LEU A 448 -3.89 30.14 -7.61
N GLY A 449 -4.45 29.10 -8.22
CA GLY A 449 -3.67 27.98 -8.76
C GLY A 449 -4.37 27.30 -9.93
N MET A 450 -3.65 26.38 -10.58
CA MET A 450 -4.18 25.60 -11.70
C MET A 450 -3.49 24.23 -11.77
N GLY A 451 -4.25 23.18 -12.10
CA GLY A 451 -3.74 21.80 -12.21
C GLY A 451 -3.10 21.31 -10.91
N GLY A 452 -1.86 20.81 -11.00
CA GLY A 452 -1.16 20.25 -9.83
C GLY A 452 -0.94 21.23 -8.67
N SER A 453 -0.97 22.54 -8.94
CA SER A 453 -0.86 23.58 -7.90
C SER A 453 -2.20 23.87 -7.19
N SER A 454 -3.32 23.32 -7.63
CA SER A 454 -4.66 23.54 -7.06
C SER A 454 -5.38 22.26 -6.61
N LEU A 455 -5.29 21.17 -7.38
CA LEU A 455 -6.12 19.98 -7.16
C LEU A 455 -5.77 19.21 -5.89
N ALA A 456 -4.49 18.97 -5.60
CA ALA A 456 -4.11 18.28 -4.35
C ALA A 456 -4.53 19.08 -3.09
N PRO A 457 -4.27 20.40 -3.00
CA PRO A 457 -4.82 21.24 -1.93
C PRO A 457 -6.35 21.19 -1.80
N GLU A 458 -7.08 21.22 -2.91
CA GLU A 458 -8.55 21.13 -2.91
C GLU A 458 -9.02 19.77 -2.35
N VAL A 459 -8.41 18.67 -2.79
CA VAL A 459 -8.73 17.33 -2.28
C VAL A 459 -8.43 17.20 -0.80
N MET A 460 -7.28 17.69 -0.33
CA MET A 460 -6.95 17.73 1.11
C MET A 460 -8.02 18.50 1.89
N LYS A 461 -8.44 19.67 1.40
CA LYS A 461 -9.50 20.47 2.05
C LYS A 461 -10.84 19.73 2.08
N LEU A 462 -11.24 19.08 0.99
CA LEU A 462 -12.53 18.41 0.89
C LEU A 462 -12.61 17.13 1.72
N ILE A 463 -11.49 16.42 1.90
CA ILE A 463 -11.42 15.18 2.69
C ILE A 463 -11.16 15.48 4.18
N ASN A 464 -10.25 16.38 4.50
CA ASN A 464 -9.85 16.66 5.89
C ASN A 464 -10.72 17.74 6.56
N GLY A 465 -11.27 18.67 5.79
CA GLY A 465 -11.86 19.90 6.32
C GLY A 465 -10.82 20.82 7.00
N GLN A 466 -11.30 21.76 7.82
CA GLN A 466 -10.43 22.54 8.71
C GLN A 466 -10.10 21.71 9.94
N THR A 467 -8.82 21.67 10.30
CA THR A 467 -8.31 20.92 11.46
C THR A 467 -7.60 21.87 12.43
N GLU A 468 -7.34 21.41 13.65
CA GLU A 468 -6.62 22.21 14.65
C GLU A 468 -5.18 21.73 14.79
N TYR A 469 -4.23 22.67 14.79
CA TYR A 469 -2.82 22.40 15.02
C TYR A 469 -2.25 23.34 16.09
N LYS A 470 -1.72 22.75 17.17
CA LYS A 470 -1.09 23.48 18.30
C LYS A 470 -1.96 24.65 18.82
N GLY A 471 -3.26 24.43 19.01
CA GLY A 471 -4.19 25.44 19.52
C GLY A 471 -4.69 26.44 18.48
N ASN A 472 -4.31 26.30 17.20
CA ASN A 472 -4.76 27.16 16.11
C ASN A 472 -5.66 26.37 15.16
N LEU A 473 -6.90 26.85 14.95
CA LEU A 473 -7.77 26.34 13.91
C LEU A 473 -7.18 26.65 12.52
N GLY A 474 -7.27 25.74 11.56
CA GLY A 474 -6.86 25.96 10.17
C GLY A 474 -7.64 27.09 9.48
N LEU A 475 -7.06 27.74 8.48
CA LEU A 475 -7.73 28.75 7.65
C LEU A 475 -8.82 28.10 6.79
N ASP A 476 -9.91 28.82 6.52
CA ASP A 476 -10.94 28.36 5.57
C ASP A 476 -10.37 28.50 4.15
N LEU A 477 -9.86 27.39 3.60
CA LEU A 477 -9.22 27.36 2.30
C LEU A 477 -10.27 27.24 1.18
N SER A 478 -10.23 28.19 0.26
CA SER A 478 -10.91 28.14 -1.03
C SER A 478 -9.88 28.10 -2.16
N VAL A 479 -10.23 27.45 -3.27
CA VAL A 479 -9.38 27.33 -4.46
C VAL A 479 -10.09 28.05 -5.61
N LEU A 480 -9.37 28.92 -6.31
CA LEU A 480 -9.79 29.52 -7.56
C LEU A 480 -8.89 29.01 -8.69
N ASP A 481 -9.47 28.17 -9.54
CA ASP A 481 -8.83 27.60 -10.73
C ASP A 481 -9.75 27.64 -11.95
N SER A 482 -10.65 28.62 -11.98
CA SER A 482 -11.57 28.89 -13.08
C SER A 482 -11.55 30.36 -13.45
N THR A 483 -11.43 30.64 -14.75
CA THR A 483 -11.52 31.99 -15.33
C THR A 483 -12.96 32.41 -15.58
N ASN A 484 -13.95 31.56 -15.30
CA ASN A 484 -15.35 31.92 -15.40
C ASN A 484 -15.65 33.10 -14.43
N PRO A 485 -16.18 34.23 -14.91
CA PRO A 485 -16.46 35.41 -14.08
C PRO A 485 -17.31 35.12 -12.83
N ASP A 486 -18.29 34.22 -12.92
CA ASP A 486 -19.17 33.89 -11.79
C ASP A 486 -18.41 33.18 -10.67
N GLU A 487 -17.42 32.34 -11.01
CA GLU A 487 -16.54 31.70 -10.02
C GLU A 487 -15.55 32.69 -9.41
N VAL A 488 -15.03 33.65 -10.18
CA VAL A 488 -14.17 34.71 -9.63
C VAL A 488 -14.97 35.61 -8.67
N LEU A 489 -16.21 35.97 -9.02
CA LEU A 489 -17.12 36.71 -8.15
C LEU A 489 -17.47 35.94 -6.88
N LEU A 490 -17.70 34.62 -6.99
CA LEU A 490 -17.92 33.77 -5.82
C LEU A 490 -16.68 33.73 -4.92
N ALA A 491 -15.48 33.62 -5.50
CA ALA A 491 -14.23 33.68 -4.75
C ALA A 491 -14.08 35.01 -4.00
N CYS A 492 -14.45 36.14 -4.63
CA CYS A 492 -14.48 37.46 -3.98
C CYS A 492 -15.44 37.47 -2.78
N LYS A 493 -16.68 36.97 -2.95
CA LYS A 493 -17.69 36.92 -1.89
C LYS A 493 -17.24 36.06 -0.70
N ARG A 494 -16.52 34.98 -0.96
CA ARG A 494 -16.01 34.05 0.07
C ARG A 494 -14.71 34.50 0.74
N SER A 495 -14.06 35.54 0.22
CA SER A 495 -12.71 35.95 0.64
C SER A 495 -12.69 37.42 1.09
N PRO A 496 -13.11 37.72 2.34
CA PRO A 496 -13.04 39.08 2.87
C PRO A 496 -11.59 39.58 2.88
N LEU A 497 -11.32 40.72 2.24
CA LEU A 497 -9.95 41.21 1.97
C LEU A 497 -9.09 41.29 3.25
N GLU A 498 -9.64 41.79 4.36
CA GLU A 498 -8.96 41.94 5.66
C GLU A 498 -8.60 40.62 6.35
N LYS A 499 -9.26 39.53 5.95
CA LYS A 499 -9.21 38.23 6.65
C LYS A 499 -8.64 37.12 5.79
N THR A 500 -8.20 37.43 4.57
CA THR A 500 -7.79 36.45 3.59
C THR A 500 -6.29 36.53 3.34
N MET A 501 -5.63 35.37 3.43
CA MET A 501 -4.29 35.15 2.87
C MET A 501 -4.43 34.65 1.43
N TYR A 502 -3.95 35.41 0.45
CA TYR A 502 -3.95 35.02 -0.96
C TYR A 502 -2.70 34.21 -1.28
N ILE A 503 -2.87 32.96 -1.72
CA ILE A 503 -1.77 32.06 -2.04
C ILE A 503 -1.61 32.01 -3.56
N VAL A 504 -0.55 32.63 -4.10
CA VAL A 504 -0.23 32.58 -5.53
C VAL A 504 0.66 31.38 -5.78
N ALA A 505 0.12 30.33 -6.40
CA ALA A 505 0.79 29.04 -6.55
C ALA A 505 1.06 28.72 -8.02
N SER A 506 2.25 29.04 -8.52
CA SER A 506 2.65 28.75 -9.90
C SER A 506 4.10 28.30 -9.99
N LYS A 507 4.34 27.10 -10.55
CA LYS A 507 5.69 26.57 -10.80
C LYS A 507 6.51 27.51 -11.68
N SER A 508 6.00 27.90 -12.86
CA SER A 508 6.74 28.75 -13.80
C SER A 508 6.63 30.25 -13.51
N GLY A 509 5.60 30.67 -12.76
CA GLY A 509 5.25 32.09 -12.59
C GLY A 509 4.71 32.76 -13.86
N THR A 510 4.26 31.97 -14.86
CA THR A 510 3.79 32.49 -16.16
C THR A 510 2.46 31.91 -16.62
N THR A 511 1.78 31.12 -15.78
CA THR A 511 0.47 30.53 -16.12
C THR A 511 -0.56 31.65 -16.28
N GLY A 512 -1.20 31.74 -17.44
CA GLY A 512 -2.07 32.87 -17.81
C GLY A 512 -3.22 33.09 -16.83
N GLU A 513 -3.90 32.02 -16.43
CA GLU A 513 -5.03 32.07 -15.50
C GLU A 513 -4.61 32.59 -14.12
N ILE A 514 -3.48 32.08 -13.60
CA ILE A 514 -2.95 32.50 -12.31
C ILE A 514 -2.51 33.96 -12.34
N ASN A 515 -1.91 34.40 -13.45
CA ASN A 515 -1.56 35.79 -13.64
C ASN A 515 -2.80 36.69 -13.66
N ALA A 516 -3.88 36.29 -14.36
CA ALA A 516 -5.13 37.03 -14.37
C ALA A 516 -5.74 37.14 -12.97
N PHE A 517 -5.80 36.04 -12.21
CA PHE A 517 -6.27 36.06 -10.82
C PHE A 517 -5.42 36.98 -9.95
N PHE A 518 -4.08 36.85 -10.07
CA PHE A 518 -3.16 37.66 -9.30
C PHE A 518 -3.30 39.15 -9.60
N GLN A 519 -3.39 39.56 -10.87
CA GLN A 519 -3.58 40.97 -11.22
C GLN A 519 -4.88 41.52 -10.62
N TYR A 520 -5.97 40.76 -10.71
CA TYR A 520 -7.26 41.16 -10.16
C TYR A 520 -7.23 41.31 -8.64
N PHE A 521 -6.81 40.26 -7.90
CA PHE A 521 -6.79 40.33 -6.44
C PHE A 521 -5.73 41.28 -5.90
N TRP A 522 -4.60 41.43 -6.59
CA TRP A 522 -3.60 42.44 -6.23
C TRP A 522 -4.20 43.85 -6.33
N ASP A 523 -4.90 44.16 -7.42
CA ASP A 523 -5.56 45.45 -7.61
C ASP A 523 -6.60 45.72 -6.50
N GLU A 524 -7.50 44.77 -6.24
CA GLU A 524 -8.53 44.89 -5.19
C GLU A 524 -7.95 45.08 -3.78
N VAL A 525 -6.92 44.31 -3.42
CA VAL A 525 -6.24 44.45 -2.12
C VAL A 525 -5.48 45.78 -2.06
N SER A 526 -4.83 46.20 -3.16
CA SER A 526 -4.05 47.44 -3.19
C SER A 526 -4.88 48.70 -3.04
N LYS A 527 -6.10 48.73 -3.59
CA LYS A 527 -7.06 49.82 -3.38
C LYS A 527 -7.37 50.05 -1.90
N LYS A 528 -7.29 49.00 -1.09
CA LYS A 528 -7.62 49.03 0.34
C LYS A 528 -6.42 49.21 1.25
N PHE A 529 -5.30 48.54 0.96
CA PHE A 529 -4.16 48.44 1.87
C PHE A 529 -2.90 49.18 1.39
N GLY A 530 -2.87 49.70 0.15
CA GLY A 530 -1.75 50.46 -0.39
C GLY A 530 -0.41 49.73 -0.25
N ASP A 531 0.56 50.35 0.42
CA ASP A 531 1.90 49.78 0.59
C ASP A 531 1.95 48.47 1.38
N LYS A 532 0.88 48.11 2.12
CA LYS A 532 0.77 46.85 2.87
C LYS A 532 0.16 45.71 2.07
N THR A 533 -0.09 45.88 0.77
CA THR A 533 -0.68 44.84 -0.08
C THR A 533 0.07 43.52 0.03
N GLY A 534 1.41 43.56 0.00
CA GLY A 534 2.26 42.37 0.10
C GLY A 534 2.00 41.51 1.34
N ASP A 535 1.61 42.11 2.47
CA ASP A 535 1.35 41.41 3.74
C ASP A 535 0.16 40.43 3.64
N HIS A 536 -0.65 40.52 2.59
CA HIS A 536 -1.81 39.65 2.32
C HIS A 536 -1.53 38.53 1.32
N PHE A 537 -0.31 38.44 0.77
CA PHE A 537 0.04 37.45 -0.26
C PHE A 537 1.16 36.53 0.19
N LEU A 538 1.01 35.23 -0.14
CA LEU A 538 2.03 34.21 -0.02
C LEU A 538 2.29 33.63 -1.41
N ALA A 539 3.56 33.43 -1.77
CA ALA A 539 3.93 32.78 -3.03
C ALA A 539 4.44 31.35 -2.81
N ILE A 540 3.97 30.41 -3.63
CA ILE A 540 4.54 29.07 -3.78
C ILE A 540 5.01 28.93 -5.23
N THR A 541 6.32 28.79 -5.43
CA THR A 541 6.92 28.80 -6.76
C THR A 541 8.32 28.20 -6.76
N ASP A 542 8.87 27.88 -7.93
CA ASP A 542 10.26 27.45 -8.03
C ASP A 542 11.21 28.64 -7.76
N PRO A 543 12.43 28.38 -7.25
CA PRO A 543 13.41 29.43 -7.02
C PRO A 543 13.83 30.13 -8.33
N GLY A 544 13.91 31.47 -8.30
CA GLY A 544 14.38 32.30 -9.42
C GLY A 544 13.38 32.56 -10.54
N THR A 545 12.13 32.12 -10.39
CA THR A 545 11.08 32.37 -11.39
C THR A 545 10.59 33.82 -11.37
N LYS A 546 9.78 34.21 -12.38
CA LYS A 546 9.16 35.54 -12.40
C LYS A 546 8.30 35.79 -11.16
N LEU A 547 7.60 34.78 -10.65
CA LEU A 547 6.80 34.90 -9.44
C LEU A 547 7.67 35.02 -8.19
N ASP A 548 8.79 34.29 -8.10
CA ASP A 548 9.72 34.40 -6.97
C ASP A 548 10.31 35.82 -6.86
N VAL A 549 10.78 36.36 -7.99
CA VAL A 549 11.31 37.73 -8.06
C VAL A 549 10.23 38.75 -7.70
N LEU A 550 9.06 38.65 -8.36
CA LEU A 550 7.93 39.56 -8.14
C LEU A 550 7.47 39.56 -6.68
N ALA A 551 7.31 38.39 -6.06
CA ALA A 551 6.84 38.26 -4.69
C ALA A 551 7.81 38.89 -3.70
N ARG A 552 9.13 38.78 -3.94
CA ARG A 552 10.16 39.43 -3.12
C ARG A 552 10.17 40.94 -3.31
N GLU A 553 10.08 41.42 -4.54
CA GLU A 553 10.01 42.86 -4.86
C GLU A 553 8.76 43.51 -4.25
N ARG A 554 7.63 42.81 -4.32
CA ARG A 554 6.34 43.23 -3.76
C ARG A 554 6.18 42.92 -2.27
N LYS A 555 7.25 42.44 -1.60
CA LYS A 555 7.31 42.15 -0.17
C LYS A 555 6.13 41.29 0.31
N PHE A 556 5.90 40.17 -0.35
CA PHE A 556 4.89 39.21 0.06
C PHE A 556 5.13 38.75 1.50
N PHE A 557 4.05 38.47 2.24
CA PHE A 557 4.06 37.95 3.60
C PHE A 557 5.05 36.79 3.74
N LYS A 558 5.06 35.88 2.76
CA LYS A 558 6.04 34.80 2.67
C LYS A 558 6.24 34.34 1.23
N VAL A 559 7.44 33.85 0.95
CA VAL A 559 7.78 33.15 -0.29
C VAL A 559 8.33 31.79 0.11
N ILE A 560 7.66 30.71 -0.30
CA ILE A 560 8.07 29.33 -0.02
C ILE A 560 8.42 28.69 -1.35
N ASN A 561 9.71 28.39 -1.54
CA ASN A 561 10.17 27.80 -2.78
C ASN A 561 9.94 26.28 -2.80
N ALA A 562 9.51 25.76 -3.95
CA ALA A 562 9.35 24.33 -4.20
C ALA A 562 10.64 23.71 -4.79
N ASN A 563 10.67 22.37 -4.92
CA ASN A 563 11.73 21.69 -5.66
C ASN A 563 11.45 21.81 -7.18
N PRO A 564 12.31 22.49 -7.97
CA PRO A 564 12.09 22.65 -9.41
C PRO A 564 12.17 21.33 -10.18
N GLN A 565 12.75 20.28 -9.58
CA GLN A 565 12.91 18.96 -10.19
C GLN A 565 11.68 18.04 -10.04
N VAL A 566 10.54 18.59 -9.61
CA VAL A 566 9.27 17.85 -9.47
C VAL A 566 8.25 18.31 -10.49
N GLY A 567 7.67 17.38 -11.26
CA GLY A 567 6.56 17.67 -12.19
C GLY A 567 5.31 18.18 -11.47
N GLY A 568 4.53 19.06 -12.12
CA GLY A 568 3.36 19.71 -11.49
C GLY A 568 2.32 18.73 -10.92
N ARG A 569 1.90 17.72 -11.70
CA ARG A 569 0.92 16.71 -11.25
C ARG A 569 1.44 15.76 -10.17
N ASN A 570 2.76 15.67 -9.98
CA ASN A 570 3.43 14.88 -8.94
C ASN A 570 3.88 15.74 -7.74
N SER A 571 3.29 16.93 -7.56
CA SER A 571 3.75 17.92 -6.58
C SER A 571 2.96 17.91 -5.27
N ALA A 572 2.02 16.97 -5.09
CA ALA A 572 1.13 16.90 -3.92
C ALA A 572 1.89 16.81 -2.59
N LEU A 573 3.07 16.20 -2.60
CA LEU A 573 3.94 16.01 -1.43
C LEU A 573 5.09 17.02 -1.35
N THR A 574 5.01 18.12 -2.10
CA THR A 574 5.98 19.24 -2.09
C THR A 574 5.35 20.49 -1.45
N ALA A 575 6.04 21.64 -1.51
CA ALA A 575 5.49 22.93 -1.06
C ALA A 575 4.09 23.23 -1.63
N PHE A 576 3.80 22.82 -2.88
CA PHE A 576 2.49 23.06 -3.51
C PHE A 576 1.31 22.40 -2.79
N GLY A 577 1.49 21.20 -2.25
CA GLY A 577 0.46 20.55 -1.43
C GLY A 577 0.61 20.82 0.07
N LEU A 578 1.85 20.84 0.58
CA LEU A 578 2.12 20.89 2.02
C LEU A 578 1.95 22.27 2.65
N VAL A 579 2.15 23.36 1.90
CA VAL A 579 1.87 24.71 2.41
C VAL A 579 0.37 24.91 2.64
N PRO A 580 -0.52 24.63 1.68
CA PRO A 580 -1.96 24.63 1.93
C PRO A 580 -2.38 23.65 3.03
N ALA A 581 -1.78 22.46 3.10
CA ALA A 581 -2.06 21.49 4.17
C ALA A 581 -1.76 22.05 5.57
N ALA A 582 -0.60 22.71 5.74
CA ALA A 582 -0.25 23.37 7.00
C ALA A 582 -1.23 24.48 7.36
N LEU A 583 -1.67 25.26 6.37
CA LEU A 583 -2.67 26.32 6.58
C LEU A 583 -4.07 25.78 6.90
N LEU A 584 -4.42 24.57 6.45
CA LEU A 584 -5.63 23.84 6.85
C LEU A 584 -5.56 23.28 8.28
N GLY A 585 -4.40 23.34 8.93
CA GLY A 585 -4.16 22.77 10.27
C GLY A 585 -3.74 21.30 10.26
N ILE A 586 -3.42 20.72 9.11
CA ILE A 586 -2.97 19.33 9.03
C ILE A 586 -1.59 19.22 9.69
N ASP A 587 -1.40 18.24 10.57
CA ASP A 587 -0.11 17.88 11.14
C ASP A 587 0.79 17.28 10.06
N VAL A 588 1.48 18.16 9.31
CA VAL A 588 2.29 17.79 8.13
C VAL A 588 3.37 16.77 8.49
N LYS A 589 3.94 16.85 9.70
CA LYS A 589 4.93 15.87 10.15
C LYS A 589 4.34 14.47 10.24
N LYS A 590 3.16 14.34 10.86
CA LYS A 590 2.46 13.04 10.90
C LYS A 590 2.02 12.60 9.51
N PHE A 591 1.54 13.53 8.69
CA PHE A 591 1.13 13.24 7.31
C PHE A 591 2.27 12.64 6.49
N LEU A 592 3.45 13.28 6.48
CA LEU A 592 4.65 12.76 5.80
C LEU A 592 5.09 11.41 6.37
N LYS A 593 5.03 11.20 7.69
CA LYS A 593 5.39 9.91 8.30
C LYS A 593 4.50 8.76 7.82
N HIS A 594 3.20 9.00 7.63
CA HIS A 594 2.29 8.00 7.04
C HIS A 594 2.66 7.74 5.57
N THR A 595 2.89 8.79 4.79
CA THR A 595 3.32 8.68 3.39
C THR A 595 4.62 7.88 3.24
N GLN A 596 5.62 8.14 4.10
CA GLN A 596 6.90 7.43 4.09
C GLN A 596 6.73 5.92 4.31
N ALA A 597 5.72 5.48 5.06
CA ALA A 597 5.45 4.05 5.26
C ALA A 597 5.02 3.37 3.94
N MET A 598 4.18 4.03 3.13
CA MET A 598 3.85 3.56 1.78
C MET A 598 5.06 3.68 0.85
N ALA A 599 5.81 4.78 0.92
CA ALA A 599 6.97 4.99 0.07
C ALA A 599 8.03 3.90 0.23
N LYS A 600 8.29 3.47 1.47
CA LYS A 600 9.18 2.31 1.78
C LYS A 600 8.74 1.01 1.11
N GLN A 601 7.43 0.74 1.04
CA GLN A 601 6.91 -0.45 0.36
C GLN A 601 7.09 -0.38 -1.17
N CYS A 602 7.24 0.83 -1.72
CA CYS A 602 7.51 1.04 -3.14
C CYS A 602 9.01 1.14 -3.48
N MET A 603 9.92 0.97 -2.51
CA MET A 603 11.37 1.03 -2.72
C MET A 603 11.96 -0.23 -3.38
N PRO A 604 13.18 -0.17 -3.97
CA PRO A 604 13.83 -1.32 -4.60
C PRO A 604 14.11 -2.50 -3.66
N GLU A 605 14.24 -2.26 -2.36
CA GLU A 605 14.44 -3.32 -1.37
C GLU A 605 13.19 -4.18 -1.18
N THR A 606 12.02 -3.67 -1.57
CA THR A 606 10.78 -4.46 -1.59
C THR A 606 10.73 -5.27 -2.89
N GLY A 607 10.64 -6.60 -2.77
CA GLY A 607 10.52 -7.50 -3.91
C GLY A 607 9.38 -7.10 -4.85
N ILE A 608 9.56 -7.29 -6.16
CA ILE A 608 8.68 -6.67 -7.18
C ILE A 608 7.20 -7.08 -7.05
N THR A 609 6.93 -8.31 -6.61
CA THR A 609 5.58 -8.86 -6.39
C THR A 609 4.94 -8.33 -5.10
N SER A 610 5.74 -7.80 -4.17
CA SER A 610 5.29 -7.17 -2.93
C SER A 610 5.18 -5.65 -3.03
N ASN A 611 5.70 -5.04 -4.09
CA ASN A 611 5.72 -3.60 -4.28
C ASN A 611 4.34 -3.11 -4.78
N PRO A 612 3.53 -2.44 -3.95
CA PRO A 612 2.13 -2.16 -4.28
C PRO A 612 1.99 -1.19 -5.45
N GLY A 613 2.88 -0.21 -5.58
CA GLY A 613 2.86 0.73 -6.71
C GLY A 613 3.18 0.05 -8.04
N VAL A 614 4.18 -0.84 -8.06
CA VAL A 614 4.57 -1.56 -9.28
C VAL A 614 3.52 -2.56 -9.70
N VAL A 615 2.99 -3.36 -8.77
CA VAL A 615 1.93 -4.32 -9.06
C VAL A 615 0.67 -3.63 -9.56
N LEU A 616 0.24 -2.55 -8.90
CA LEU A 616 -0.93 -1.78 -9.31
C LEU A 616 -0.75 -1.17 -10.70
N GLY A 617 0.42 -0.58 -10.97
CA GLY A 617 0.72 0.00 -12.29
C GLY A 617 0.77 -1.05 -13.41
N ALA A 618 1.33 -2.23 -13.12
CA ALA A 618 1.31 -3.36 -14.05
C ALA A 618 -0.12 -3.85 -14.32
N LEU A 619 -0.93 -3.97 -13.27
CA LEU A 619 -2.34 -4.35 -13.38
C LEU A 619 -3.12 -3.35 -14.22
N MET A 620 -2.99 -2.05 -13.96
CA MET A 620 -3.66 -1.00 -14.74
C MET A 620 -3.30 -1.07 -16.24
N ALA A 621 -2.02 -1.26 -16.56
CA ALA A 621 -1.57 -1.32 -17.94
C ALA A 621 -2.02 -2.61 -18.65
N GLU A 622 -1.89 -3.77 -18.01
CA GLU A 622 -2.34 -5.04 -18.58
C GLU A 622 -3.87 -5.10 -18.71
N ALA A 623 -4.61 -4.51 -17.76
CA ALA A 623 -6.05 -4.34 -17.85
C ALA A 623 -6.43 -3.48 -19.06
N ALA A 624 -5.74 -2.36 -19.30
CA ALA A 624 -5.96 -1.52 -20.46
C ALA A 624 -5.67 -2.27 -21.79
N PHE A 625 -4.61 -3.08 -21.86
CA PHE A 625 -4.35 -3.94 -23.03
C PHE A 625 -5.43 -5.01 -23.25
N ASP A 626 -6.07 -5.48 -22.18
CA ASP A 626 -7.21 -6.41 -22.22
C ASP A 626 -8.55 -5.71 -22.50
N GLY A 627 -8.55 -4.39 -22.74
CA GLY A 627 -9.73 -3.58 -23.07
C GLY A 627 -10.51 -3.07 -21.86
N LEU A 628 -9.92 -3.13 -20.65
CA LEU A 628 -10.42 -2.51 -19.42
C LEU A 628 -9.72 -1.15 -19.19
N ASP A 629 -9.81 -0.27 -20.17
CA ASP A 629 -9.09 1.01 -20.23
C ASP A 629 -9.86 2.19 -19.59
N LYS A 630 -11.06 1.95 -19.03
CA LYS A 630 -11.85 2.94 -18.29
C LYS A 630 -11.78 2.62 -16.81
N LEU A 631 -11.02 3.43 -16.08
CA LEU A 631 -10.76 3.26 -14.67
C LEU A 631 -11.75 4.07 -13.85
N THR A 632 -12.80 3.41 -13.34
CA THR A 632 -13.90 4.06 -12.62
C THR A 632 -13.66 4.07 -11.12
N VAL A 633 -13.65 5.26 -10.53
CA VAL A 633 -13.40 5.46 -9.10
C VAL A 633 -14.72 5.50 -8.33
N VAL A 634 -14.87 4.57 -7.39
CA VAL A 634 -15.95 4.49 -6.41
C VAL A 634 -15.36 4.80 -5.04
N THR A 635 -16.06 5.58 -4.22
CA THR A 635 -15.55 6.02 -2.92
C THR A 635 -16.60 5.96 -1.83
N ASP A 636 -16.17 5.93 -0.57
CA ASP A 636 -17.00 6.41 0.53
C ASP A 636 -17.23 7.93 0.40
N SER A 637 -18.34 8.44 0.93
CA SER A 637 -18.72 9.86 0.77
C SER A 637 -17.64 10.85 1.23
N THR A 638 -16.91 10.50 2.29
CA THR A 638 -15.78 11.28 2.84
C THR A 638 -14.56 11.35 1.93
N TRP A 639 -14.45 10.45 0.94
CA TRP A 639 -13.36 10.37 -0.03
C TRP A 639 -13.78 10.74 -1.45
N SER A 640 -15.02 11.21 -1.64
CA SER A 640 -15.60 11.54 -2.96
C SER A 640 -14.74 12.49 -3.81
N ALA A 641 -14.01 13.41 -3.17
CA ALA A 641 -13.14 14.36 -3.85
C ALA A 641 -11.84 13.76 -4.40
N PHE A 642 -11.43 12.55 -3.98
CA PHE A 642 -10.15 11.95 -4.39
C PHE A 642 -9.99 11.90 -5.91
N GLY A 643 -11.08 11.60 -6.62
CA GLY A 643 -11.11 11.52 -8.07
C GLY A 643 -10.65 12.80 -8.78
N ASN A 644 -10.86 13.98 -8.19
CA ASN A 644 -10.54 15.28 -8.80
C ASN A 644 -9.04 15.43 -9.08
N TRP A 645 -8.19 15.01 -8.13
CA TRP A 645 -6.73 15.00 -8.32
C TRP A 645 -6.30 13.81 -9.17
N PHE A 646 -6.90 12.64 -8.94
CA PHE A 646 -6.53 11.42 -9.62
C PHE A 646 -6.72 11.49 -11.14
N GLU A 647 -7.79 12.14 -11.59
CA GLU A 647 -8.06 12.37 -13.02
C GLU A 647 -6.91 13.11 -13.70
N GLN A 648 -6.38 14.16 -13.09
CA GLN A 648 -5.20 14.84 -13.61
C GLN A 648 -4.01 13.88 -13.70
N LEU A 649 -3.68 13.23 -12.59
CA LEU A 649 -2.50 12.38 -12.52
C LEU A 649 -2.52 11.33 -13.64
N LEU A 650 -3.63 10.60 -13.80
CA LEU A 650 -3.69 9.49 -14.75
C LEU A 650 -3.86 9.95 -16.20
N ALA A 651 -4.79 10.88 -16.46
CA ALA A 651 -5.08 11.32 -17.83
C ALA A 651 -3.91 12.10 -18.43
N GLU A 652 -3.30 13.02 -17.67
CA GLU A 652 -2.20 13.85 -18.15
C GLU A 652 -0.90 13.03 -18.31
N SER A 653 -0.70 11.99 -17.49
CA SER A 653 0.47 11.12 -17.62
C SER A 653 0.33 10.13 -18.78
N SER A 654 -0.81 9.42 -18.88
CA SER A 654 -0.96 8.29 -19.80
C SER A 654 -1.51 8.65 -21.19
N GLY A 655 -2.26 9.75 -21.30
CA GLY A 655 -3.04 10.12 -22.49
C GLY A 655 -2.22 10.75 -23.61
N LYS A 656 -1.34 9.98 -24.24
CA LYS A 656 -0.39 10.44 -25.28
C LYS A 656 -0.18 9.38 -26.36
N GLU A 657 0.26 9.83 -27.54
CA GLU A 657 0.66 8.94 -28.63
C GLU A 657 -0.42 7.90 -29.03
N GLY A 658 -1.70 8.28 -28.91
CA GLY A 658 -2.83 7.39 -29.20
C GLY A 658 -3.07 6.30 -28.15
N ARG A 659 -2.42 6.40 -26.98
CA ARG A 659 -2.56 5.50 -25.82
C ARG A 659 -3.06 6.29 -24.61
N GLY A 660 -3.58 5.58 -23.61
CA GLY A 660 -4.00 6.19 -22.36
C GLY A 660 -5.02 5.34 -21.62
N ILE A 661 -5.16 5.62 -20.33
CA ILE A 661 -6.21 5.07 -19.48
C ILE A 661 -7.17 6.21 -19.17
N VAL A 662 -8.47 5.98 -19.33
CA VAL A 662 -9.50 6.97 -19.09
C VAL A 662 -9.89 6.93 -17.62
N PRO A 663 -9.51 7.92 -16.78
CA PRO A 663 -10.05 8.01 -15.43
C PRO A 663 -11.50 8.47 -15.48
N VAL A 664 -12.34 7.87 -14.63
CA VAL A 664 -13.76 8.24 -14.51
C VAL A 664 -14.05 8.47 -13.03
N ALA A 665 -14.03 9.72 -12.60
CA ALA A 665 -14.42 10.11 -11.24
C ALA A 665 -15.88 10.59 -11.19
N THR A 666 -16.49 10.50 -10.00
CA THR A 666 -17.81 11.09 -9.67
C THR A 666 -18.96 10.70 -10.61
N GLU A 667 -18.84 9.57 -11.32
CA GLU A 667 -19.90 9.04 -12.20
C GLU A 667 -21.08 8.57 -11.35
N PRO A 668 -22.32 8.93 -11.68
CA PRO A 668 -23.49 8.48 -10.94
C PRO A 668 -23.59 6.95 -10.92
N ASN A 669 -23.82 6.37 -9.74
CA ASN A 669 -24.07 4.95 -9.62
C ASN A 669 -25.41 4.58 -10.29
N LEU A 670 -25.34 3.65 -11.24
CA LEU A 670 -26.46 2.95 -11.87
C LEU A 670 -26.39 1.46 -11.53
N PRO A 671 -27.44 0.66 -11.82
CA PRO A 671 -27.31 -0.80 -11.77
C PRO A 671 -26.14 -1.28 -12.63
N VAL A 672 -25.39 -2.27 -12.17
CA VAL A 672 -24.16 -2.77 -12.80
C VAL A 672 -24.37 -3.26 -14.24
N SER A 673 -25.60 -3.65 -14.57
CA SER A 673 -26.04 -4.03 -15.92
C SER A 673 -25.98 -2.89 -16.94
N LYS A 674 -25.93 -1.63 -16.49
CA LYS A 674 -25.85 -0.43 -17.32
C LYS A 674 -24.43 -0.02 -17.70
N TYR A 675 -23.41 -0.66 -17.16
CA TYR A 675 -22.02 -0.33 -17.47
C TYR A 675 -21.47 -1.19 -18.62
N GLY A 676 -20.60 -0.60 -19.43
CA GLY A 676 -19.77 -1.32 -20.39
C GLY A 676 -18.92 -2.43 -19.75
N LYS A 677 -18.39 -3.33 -20.58
CA LYS A 677 -17.46 -4.40 -20.15
C LYS A 677 -15.99 -3.96 -20.14
N ASP A 678 -15.74 -2.70 -20.47
CA ASP A 678 -14.44 -2.01 -20.58
C ASP A 678 -14.04 -1.28 -19.29
N ARG A 679 -14.76 -1.53 -18.19
CA ARG A 679 -14.52 -0.89 -16.89
C ARG A 679 -13.62 -1.73 -16.00
N LEU A 680 -12.61 -1.09 -15.42
CA LEU A 680 -11.94 -1.52 -14.20
C LEU A 680 -12.40 -0.61 -13.06
N PHE A 681 -13.10 -1.16 -12.07
CA PHE A 681 -13.54 -0.37 -10.93
C PHE A 681 -12.47 -0.36 -9.84
N ILE A 682 -12.27 0.79 -9.22
CA ILE A 682 -11.50 0.92 -7.97
C ILE A 682 -12.44 1.46 -6.91
N TYR A 683 -12.50 0.78 -5.78
CA TYR A 683 -13.13 1.31 -4.58
C TYR A 683 -12.05 1.84 -3.63
N ILE A 684 -12.20 3.09 -3.18
CA ILE A 684 -11.38 3.69 -2.12
C ILE A 684 -12.28 4.03 -0.95
N GLY A 685 -12.11 3.31 0.15
CA GLY A 685 -12.94 3.52 1.34
C GLY A 685 -12.55 2.60 2.49
N SER A 686 -13.35 2.66 3.54
CA SER A 686 -13.11 1.95 4.80
C SER A 686 -13.42 0.46 4.71
N ASN A 687 -14.53 0.09 4.06
CA ASN A 687 -14.96 -1.29 3.89
C ASN A 687 -15.85 -1.48 2.66
N ALA A 688 -15.32 -2.15 1.63
CA ALA A 688 -16.07 -2.46 0.42
C ALA A 688 -17.30 -3.33 0.68
N ALA A 689 -17.29 -4.15 1.75
CA ALA A 689 -18.41 -4.99 2.13
C ALA A 689 -19.58 -4.20 2.74
N ASP A 690 -19.44 -2.91 3.02
CA ASP A 690 -20.54 -2.06 3.47
C ASP A 690 -21.13 -1.21 2.33
N ASN A 691 -20.41 -1.09 1.21
CA ASN A 691 -20.85 -0.34 0.04
C ASN A 691 -21.77 -1.19 -0.86
N ALA A 692 -23.02 -0.75 -1.05
CA ALA A 692 -24.02 -1.49 -1.83
C ALA A 692 -23.62 -1.69 -3.31
N PHE A 693 -22.97 -0.69 -3.92
CA PHE A 693 -22.52 -0.79 -5.31
C PHE A 693 -21.35 -1.77 -5.45
N CYS A 694 -20.41 -1.79 -4.50
CA CYS A 694 -19.34 -2.79 -4.48
C CYS A 694 -19.87 -4.22 -4.32
N LYS A 695 -20.94 -4.44 -3.54
CA LYS A 695 -21.62 -5.74 -3.46
C LYS A 695 -22.17 -6.16 -4.81
N GLU A 696 -22.92 -5.27 -5.46
CA GLU A 696 -23.49 -5.54 -6.79
C GLU A 696 -22.41 -5.84 -7.83
N LEU A 697 -21.29 -5.11 -7.81
CA LEU A 697 -20.14 -5.37 -8.67
C LEU A 697 -19.56 -6.78 -8.46
N ARG A 698 -19.39 -7.20 -7.20
CA ARG A 698 -18.90 -8.54 -6.86
C ARG A 698 -19.87 -9.64 -7.27
N GLU A 699 -21.17 -9.46 -7.01
CA GLU A 699 -22.22 -10.41 -7.41
C GLU A 699 -22.30 -10.57 -8.94
N ALA A 700 -22.03 -9.49 -9.68
CA ALA A 700 -21.98 -9.47 -11.14
C ALA A 700 -20.61 -9.88 -11.72
N ASN A 701 -19.66 -10.31 -10.88
CA ASN A 701 -18.27 -10.65 -11.24
C ASN A 701 -17.59 -9.57 -12.10
N ARG A 702 -17.76 -8.30 -11.73
CA ARG A 702 -17.09 -7.17 -12.37
C ARG A 702 -15.68 -6.96 -11.79
N PRO A 703 -14.70 -6.56 -12.62
CA PRO A 703 -13.37 -6.18 -12.15
C PRO A 703 -13.44 -5.09 -11.07
N LEU A 704 -13.03 -5.40 -9.84
CA LEU A 704 -13.04 -4.46 -8.72
C LEU A 704 -11.75 -4.58 -7.90
N LEU A 705 -10.98 -3.49 -7.84
CA LEU A 705 -9.86 -3.34 -6.92
C LEU A 705 -10.32 -2.59 -5.66
N VAL A 706 -9.92 -3.07 -4.49
CA VAL A 706 -10.31 -2.48 -3.20
C VAL A 706 -9.10 -1.85 -2.54
N MET A 707 -9.10 -0.53 -2.40
CA MET A 707 -8.11 0.24 -1.66
C MET A 707 -8.67 0.65 -0.31
N LYS A 708 -8.21 -0.02 0.75
CA LYS A 708 -8.66 0.28 2.10
C LYS A 708 -7.99 1.56 2.62
N VAL A 709 -8.79 2.50 3.12
CA VAL A 709 -8.35 3.72 3.80
C VAL A 709 -9.05 3.83 5.15
N ASN A 710 -8.31 4.15 6.21
CA ASN A 710 -8.81 4.19 7.59
C ASN A 710 -8.95 5.62 8.12
N SER A 711 -8.17 6.56 7.59
CA SER A 711 -8.21 7.96 8.00
C SER A 711 -7.82 8.90 6.87
N SER A 712 -8.17 10.17 6.99
CA SER A 712 -7.73 11.20 6.05
C SER A 712 -6.20 11.39 5.99
N MET A 713 -5.45 10.88 6.97
CA MET A 713 -3.98 10.87 6.92
C MET A 713 -3.45 9.87 5.87
N ASP A 714 -4.24 8.88 5.47
CA ASP A 714 -3.87 7.93 4.42
C ASP A 714 -3.84 8.59 3.04
N LEU A 715 -4.35 9.82 2.89
CA LEU A 715 -4.36 10.56 1.63
C LEU A 715 -2.93 10.77 1.10
N GLY A 716 -1.96 11.01 1.98
CA GLY A 716 -0.55 11.12 1.60
C GLY A 716 0.01 9.82 1.04
N SER A 717 -0.32 8.68 1.66
CA SER A 717 0.01 7.34 1.16
C SER A 717 -0.63 7.08 -0.20
N GLN A 718 -1.90 7.47 -0.40
CA GLN A 718 -2.58 7.33 -1.68
C GLN A 718 -1.93 8.19 -2.77
N PHE A 719 -1.55 9.44 -2.48
CA PHE A 719 -0.84 10.27 -3.46
C PHE A 719 0.41 9.55 -3.98
N TYR A 720 1.27 9.08 -3.06
CA TYR A 720 2.50 8.40 -3.44
C TYR A 720 2.24 7.08 -4.20
N LEU A 721 1.30 6.25 -3.72
CA LEU A 721 0.96 4.97 -4.35
C LEU A 721 0.52 5.17 -5.81
N TRP A 722 -0.39 6.10 -6.05
CA TRP A 722 -0.94 6.35 -7.38
C TRP A 722 0.07 7.02 -8.31
N GLU A 723 0.96 7.87 -7.80
CA GLU A 723 2.05 8.45 -8.58
C GLU A 723 3.01 7.34 -9.10
N VAL A 724 3.41 6.40 -8.23
CA VAL A 724 4.22 5.23 -8.63
C VAL A 724 3.47 4.35 -9.62
N ALA A 725 2.22 3.99 -9.33
CA ALA A 725 1.42 3.12 -10.20
C ALA A 725 1.20 3.73 -11.58
N THR A 726 0.93 5.03 -11.65
CA THR A 726 0.76 5.75 -12.91
C THR A 726 2.06 5.79 -13.72
N ALA A 727 3.21 6.05 -13.08
CA ALA A 727 4.50 6.05 -13.74
C ALA A 727 4.86 4.66 -14.30
N VAL A 728 4.62 3.60 -13.53
CA VAL A 728 4.80 2.20 -13.96
C VAL A 728 3.88 1.87 -15.14
N ALA A 729 2.59 2.20 -15.03
CA ALA A 729 1.62 1.96 -16.09
C ALA A 729 2.03 2.66 -17.39
N CYS A 730 2.46 3.92 -17.32
CA CYS A 730 2.94 4.69 -18.48
C CYS A 730 4.17 4.05 -19.13
N SER A 731 5.13 3.54 -18.34
CA SER A 731 6.29 2.83 -18.88
C SER A 731 5.88 1.58 -19.65
N ILE A 732 4.92 0.81 -19.10
CA ILE A 732 4.42 -0.41 -19.73
C ILE A 732 3.60 -0.10 -21.00
N LEU A 733 2.78 0.95 -20.94
CA LEU A 733 2.06 1.53 -22.08
C LEU A 733 3.02 2.16 -23.09
N GLY A 734 4.29 2.36 -22.77
CA GLY A 734 5.30 2.93 -23.66
C GLY A 734 5.06 4.40 -24.00
N VAL A 735 4.64 5.21 -23.02
CA VAL A 735 4.45 6.66 -23.15
C VAL A 735 5.25 7.42 -22.10
N ASN A 736 5.62 8.66 -22.40
CA ASN A 736 6.28 9.53 -21.43
C ASN A 736 5.29 9.99 -20.34
N SER A 737 5.52 9.52 -19.11
CA SER A 737 4.67 9.84 -17.96
C SER A 737 4.80 11.30 -17.52
N PHE A 738 5.86 12.00 -17.90
CA PHE A 738 6.29 13.24 -17.24
C PHE A 738 6.20 14.51 -18.11
N ASP A 739 5.84 14.39 -19.39
CA ASP A 739 5.58 15.51 -20.31
C ASP A 739 4.07 15.78 -20.50
N GLN A 740 3.72 16.74 -21.37
CA GLN A 740 2.33 17.09 -21.76
C GLN A 740 2.29 17.87 -23.09
N PRO A 741 2.67 17.24 -24.21
CA PRO A 741 2.83 17.97 -25.47
C PRO A 741 1.50 18.45 -26.09
N ASP A 742 0.40 17.73 -25.87
CA ASP A 742 -0.84 17.95 -26.62
C ASP A 742 -1.72 19.07 -26.05
N VAL A 743 -1.44 19.57 -24.85
CA VAL A 743 -2.12 20.76 -24.30
C VAL A 743 -1.62 22.07 -24.89
N GLN A 744 -0.45 22.07 -25.55
CA GLN A 744 0.18 23.29 -26.06
C GLN A 744 -0.56 23.88 -27.28
N ASP A 745 -1.22 23.04 -28.09
CA ASP A 745 -2.01 23.50 -29.25
C ASP A 745 -3.20 24.36 -28.80
N ALA A 746 -4.00 23.88 -27.84
CA ALA A 746 -5.11 24.65 -27.28
C ALA A 746 -4.63 25.98 -26.68
N LYS A 747 -3.52 25.98 -25.92
CA LYS A 747 -2.92 27.23 -25.40
C LYS A 747 -2.57 28.22 -26.49
N THR A 748 -1.96 27.73 -27.58
CA THR A 748 -1.57 28.57 -28.72
C THR A 748 -2.79 29.17 -29.40
N ARG A 749 -3.85 28.38 -29.60
CA ARG A 749 -5.12 28.83 -30.19
C ARG A 749 -5.83 29.85 -29.31
N THR A 750 -5.88 29.63 -27.99
CA THR A 750 -6.39 30.61 -27.04
C THR A 750 -5.63 31.93 -27.13
N MET A 751 -4.29 31.89 -27.15
CA MET A 751 -3.47 33.12 -27.27
C MET A 751 -3.73 33.85 -28.59
N ASN A 752 -3.88 33.12 -29.69
CA ASN A 752 -4.22 33.71 -30.99
C ASN A 752 -5.63 34.35 -30.97
N GLY A 753 -6.60 33.70 -30.34
CA GLY A 753 -7.96 34.23 -30.16
C GLY A 753 -7.97 35.51 -29.32
N ILE A 754 -7.21 35.54 -28.22
CA ILE A 754 -7.04 36.74 -27.39
C ILE A 754 -6.36 37.87 -28.18
N ALA A 755 -5.32 37.56 -28.97
CA ALA A 755 -4.65 38.55 -29.80
C ALA A 755 -5.61 39.15 -30.84
N ALA A 756 -6.37 38.31 -31.54
CA ALA A 756 -7.39 38.75 -32.50
C ALA A 756 -8.50 39.59 -31.83
N PHE A 757 -8.93 39.23 -30.61
CA PHE A 757 -9.87 40.03 -29.83
C PHE A 757 -9.29 41.41 -29.50
N LYS A 758 -8.03 41.50 -29.09
CA LYS A 758 -7.39 42.80 -28.79
C LYS A 758 -7.30 43.72 -30.01
N GLU A 759 -7.23 43.16 -31.21
CA GLU A 759 -7.22 43.93 -32.46
C GLU A 759 -8.62 44.33 -32.94
N THR A 760 -9.61 43.44 -32.79
CA THR A 760 -10.93 43.57 -33.46
C THR A 760 -12.10 43.85 -32.51
N GLY A 761 -11.90 43.62 -31.21
CA GLY A 761 -12.93 43.67 -30.17
C GLY A 761 -13.92 42.49 -30.20
N LYS A 762 -13.66 41.42 -30.97
CA LYS A 762 -14.57 40.27 -31.12
C LYS A 762 -13.82 38.94 -31.14
N LEU A 763 -14.42 37.91 -30.56
CA LEU A 763 -13.98 36.53 -30.69
C LEU A 763 -14.66 35.86 -31.91
N ASP A 764 -13.96 34.94 -32.56
CA ASP A 764 -14.51 34.14 -33.66
C ASP A 764 -15.17 32.87 -33.14
N PHE A 765 -16.50 32.81 -33.22
CA PHE A 765 -17.27 31.64 -32.84
C PHE A 765 -17.42 30.62 -33.98
N GLY A 766 -17.06 30.96 -35.21
CA GLY A 766 -17.40 30.18 -36.40
C GLY A 766 -18.89 30.26 -36.76
N THR A 767 -19.31 29.39 -37.69
CA THR A 767 -20.70 29.35 -38.18
C THR A 767 -21.46 28.19 -37.54
N PRO A 768 -22.63 28.42 -36.93
CA PRO A 768 -23.43 27.34 -36.35
C PRO A 768 -23.98 26.41 -37.44
N VAL A 769 -24.04 25.11 -37.14
CA VAL A 769 -24.65 24.09 -38.01
C VAL A 769 -26.18 24.10 -37.90
N VAL A 770 -26.71 24.52 -36.75
CA VAL A 770 -28.13 24.81 -36.48
C VAL A 770 -28.24 25.79 -35.32
N SER A 771 -29.27 26.63 -35.34
CA SER A 771 -29.56 27.64 -34.32
C SER A 771 -30.97 27.47 -33.79
N PHE A 772 -31.15 27.56 -32.48
CA PHE A 772 -32.43 27.56 -31.77
C PHE A 772 -32.53 28.79 -30.87
N GLU A 773 -33.73 29.12 -30.37
CA GLU A 773 -33.89 30.15 -29.33
C GLU A 773 -33.11 29.82 -28.05
N SER A 774 -32.96 28.52 -27.76
CA SER A 774 -32.21 28.01 -26.61
C SER A 774 -30.69 27.95 -26.82
N GLY A 775 -30.16 28.26 -28.00
CA GLY A 775 -28.73 28.32 -28.26
C GLY A 775 -28.30 27.89 -29.67
N ASP A 776 -27.02 28.11 -29.93
CA ASP A 776 -26.35 27.81 -31.20
C ASP A 776 -25.54 26.51 -31.09
N VAL A 777 -25.56 25.69 -32.14
CA VAL A 777 -24.83 24.43 -32.20
C VAL A 777 -23.73 24.50 -33.25
N TYR A 778 -22.55 23.99 -32.90
CA TYR A 778 -21.39 23.86 -33.77
C TYR A 778 -20.91 22.40 -33.75
N SER A 779 -20.48 21.87 -34.89
CA SER A 779 -19.90 20.53 -34.96
C SER A 779 -19.05 20.38 -36.21
N ASN A 780 -17.98 19.60 -36.11
CA ASN A 780 -17.19 19.15 -37.25
C ASN A 780 -17.77 17.88 -37.89
N GLN A 781 -18.88 17.35 -37.37
CA GLN A 781 -19.52 16.14 -37.86
C GLN A 781 -20.63 16.43 -38.87
N MET A 782 -20.76 15.55 -39.85
CA MET A 782 -21.80 15.63 -40.88
C MET A 782 -23.06 14.89 -40.43
N LEU A 783 -24.10 15.64 -40.08
CA LEU A 783 -25.46 15.16 -39.82
C LEU A 783 -26.48 16.11 -40.45
N ASP A 784 -27.69 15.60 -40.65
CA ASP A 784 -28.84 16.41 -41.08
C ASP A 784 -29.44 17.17 -39.89
N TRP A 785 -28.68 18.15 -39.37
CA TRP A 785 -28.97 18.85 -38.13
C TRP A 785 -30.34 19.55 -38.12
N LYS A 786 -30.84 19.93 -39.30
CA LYS A 786 -32.13 20.62 -39.49
C LYS A 786 -33.35 19.76 -39.18
N LYS A 787 -33.19 18.44 -39.02
CA LYS A 787 -34.27 17.55 -38.56
C LYS A 787 -34.55 17.65 -37.06
N SER A 788 -33.58 18.14 -36.29
CA SER A 788 -33.71 18.31 -34.85
C SER A 788 -34.56 19.56 -34.55
N GLN A 789 -35.47 19.47 -33.59
CA GLN A 789 -36.33 20.59 -33.21
C GLN A 789 -35.84 21.29 -31.95
N THR A 790 -35.06 20.59 -31.13
CA THR A 790 -34.48 21.07 -29.88
C THR A 790 -32.99 20.72 -29.78
N ILE A 791 -32.28 21.37 -28.87
CA ILE A 791 -30.88 20.99 -28.55
C ILE A 791 -30.81 19.56 -27.99
N SER A 792 -31.81 19.09 -27.23
CA SER A 792 -31.86 17.70 -26.77
C SER A 792 -31.91 16.73 -27.96
N ASP A 793 -32.73 17.00 -28.98
CA ASP A 793 -32.79 16.17 -30.20
C ASP A 793 -31.43 16.13 -30.90
N VAL A 794 -30.70 17.26 -30.91
CA VAL A 794 -29.36 17.35 -31.50
C VAL A 794 -28.36 16.49 -30.72
N ILE A 795 -28.36 16.57 -29.39
CA ILE A 795 -27.50 15.75 -28.52
C ILE A 795 -27.81 14.27 -28.77
N ASP A 796 -29.07 13.89 -28.78
CA ASP A 796 -29.50 12.51 -28.99
C ASP A 796 -29.11 12.02 -30.40
N ALA A 797 -29.32 12.82 -31.44
CA ALA A 797 -28.92 12.48 -32.81
C ALA A 797 -27.40 12.31 -32.94
N PHE A 798 -26.63 13.18 -32.29
CA PHE A 798 -25.17 13.10 -32.26
C PHE A 798 -24.69 11.84 -31.53
N LEU A 799 -25.17 11.61 -30.31
CA LEU A 799 -24.77 10.46 -29.50
C LEU A 799 -25.16 9.13 -30.17
N ASN A 800 -26.39 9.02 -30.67
CA ASN A 800 -26.86 7.81 -31.38
C ASN A 800 -26.04 7.51 -32.64
N LYS A 801 -25.52 8.53 -33.32
CA LYS A 801 -24.72 8.35 -34.53
C LYS A 801 -23.26 8.02 -34.23
N PHE A 802 -22.66 8.69 -33.25
CA PHE A 802 -21.21 8.78 -33.11
C PHE A 802 -20.65 8.10 -31.85
N VAL A 803 -21.49 7.68 -30.91
CA VAL A 803 -21.05 6.84 -29.79
C VAL A 803 -21.09 5.38 -30.20
N HIS A 804 -19.97 4.70 -30.01
CA HIS A 804 -19.78 3.29 -30.31
C HIS A 804 -19.34 2.55 -29.05
N LYS A 805 -19.49 1.22 -29.05
CA LYS A 805 -19.06 0.39 -27.93
C LYS A 805 -17.56 0.55 -27.69
N GLY A 806 -17.18 0.85 -26.45
CA GLY A 806 -15.78 1.07 -26.05
C GLY A 806 -15.32 2.53 -26.17
N ASP A 807 -16.16 3.43 -26.68
CA ASP A 807 -15.90 4.87 -26.56
C ASP A 807 -16.12 5.37 -25.13
N TYR A 808 -15.63 6.57 -24.85
CA TYR A 808 -16.10 7.39 -23.73
C TYR A 808 -16.67 8.71 -24.25
N VAL A 809 -17.66 9.24 -23.54
CA VAL A 809 -18.23 10.57 -23.76
C VAL A 809 -17.59 11.53 -22.75
N ALA A 810 -17.18 12.70 -23.20
CA ALA A 810 -16.66 13.77 -22.33
C ALA A 810 -17.58 14.99 -22.42
N ILE A 811 -18.16 15.36 -21.28
CA ILE A 811 -18.91 16.59 -21.12
C ILE A 811 -17.94 17.65 -20.60
N ASN A 812 -17.62 18.62 -21.46
CA ASN A 812 -16.70 19.72 -21.17
C ASN A 812 -17.52 21.00 -20.97
N ALA A 813 -17.65 21.46 -19.73
CA ALA A 813 -18.49 22.59 -19.39
C ALA A 813 -17.65 23.84 -19.12
N PHE A 814 -17.65 24.79 -20.04
CA PHE A 814 -17.25 26.19 -19.78
C PHE A 814 -18.47 26.97 -19.28
N LEU A 815 -19.04 26.48 -18.19
CA LEU A 815 -20.22 26.99 -17.50
C LEU A 815 -19.86 27.26 -16.03
N PRO A 816 -20.59 28.13 -15.31
CA PRO A 816 -20.32 28.39 -13.91
C PRO A 816 -20.54 27.13 -13.07
N ARG A 817 -19.56 26.78 -12.22
CA ARG A 817 -19.65 25.62 -11.33
C ARG A 817 -20.45 25.94 -10.06
N THR A 818 -21.76 25.95 -10.20
CA THR A 818 -22.73 26.04 -9.10
C THR A 818 -23.33 24.67 -8.80
N ASP A 819 -23.89 24.48 -7.61
CA ASP A 819 -24.58 23.23 -7.24
C ASP A 819 -25.71 22.87 -8.22
N GLU A 820 -26.46 23.87 -8.71
CA GLU A 820 -27.52 23.68 -9.71
C GLU A 820 -26.94 23.20 -11.06
N MET A 821 -25.88 23.86 -11.55
CA MET A 821 -25.24 23.49 -12.82
C MET A 821 -24.60 22.09 -12.73
N GLU A 822 -23.91 21.79 -11.63
CA GLU A 822 -23.33 20.46 -11.41
C GLU A 822 -24.43 19.38 -11.36
N SER A 823 -25.54 19.65 -10.68
CA SER A 823 -26.70 18.75 -10.65
C SER A 823 -27.26 18.48 -12.05
N ASP A 824 -27.45 19.52 -12.86
CA ASP A 824 -27.98 19.40 -14.23
C ASP A 824 -27.01 18.60 -15.13
N LEU A 825 -25.70 18.90 -15.07
CA LEU A 825 -24.68 18.17 -15.82
C LEU A 825 -24.58 16.70 -15.37
N GLN A 826 -24.73 16.41 -14.08
CA GLN A 826 -24.77 15.04 -13.55
C GLN A 826 -26.04 14.30 -14.00
N ALA A 827 -27.19 14.99 -14.13
CA ALA A 827 -28.40 14.40 -14.70
C ALA A 827 -28.20 14.03 -16.17
N LEU A 828 -27.59 14.91 -16.97
CA LEU A 828 -27.21 14.62 -18.35
C LEU A 828 -26.22 13.44 -18.42
N ARG A 829 -25.18 13.45 -17.58
CA ARG A 829 -24.20 12.35 -17.47
C ARG A 829 -24.88 11.02 -17.19
N ARG A 830 -25.80 10.98 -16.24
CA ARG A 830 -26.60 9.79 -15.90
C ARG A 830 -27.46 9.32 -17.08
N ARG A 831 -28.10 10.24 -17.81
CA ARG A 831 -28.93 9.93 -18.98
C ARG A 831 -28.10 9.28 -20.09
N ILE A 832 -26.92 9.82 -20.37
CA ILE A 832 -26.00 9.30 -21.40
C ILE A 832 -25.51 7.89 -21.01
N LEU A 833 -25.07 7.72 -19.76
CA LEU A 833 -24.62 6.43 -19.24
C LEU A 833 -25.73 5.37 -19.31
N ASP A 834 -26.95 5.70 -18.88
CA ASP A 834 -28.08 4.77 -18.87
C ASP A 834 -28.49 4.31 -20.28
N THR A 835 -28.32 5.20 -21.27
CA THR A 835 -28.73 4.97 -22.66
C THR A 835 -27.67 4.22 -23.46
N HIS A 836 -26.39 4.58 -23.31
CA HIS A 836 -25.31 4.09 -24.18
C HIS A 836 -24.38 3.08 -23.49
N ALA A 837 -24.40 2.99 -22.15
CA ALA A 837 -23.49 2.17 -21.33
C ALA A 837 -21.99 2.52 -21.44
N ASN A 838 -21.64 3.56 -22.20
CA ASN A 838 -20.28 4.08 -22.32
C ASN A 838 -19.85 4.86 -21.08
N ALA A 839 -18.54 4.94 -20.84
CA ALA A 839 -18.00 5.87 -19.86
C ALA A 839 -18.36 7.30 -20.17
N VAL A 840 -18.81 8.04 -19.16
CA VAL A 840 -19.07 9.47 -19.30
C VAL A 840 -18.19 10.20 -18.30
N THR A 841 -17.35 11.12 -18.77
CA THR A 841 -16.54 12.02 -17.94
C THR A 841 -17.18 13.42 -17.95
N LEU A 842 -16.97 14.18 -16.88
CA LEU A 842 -17.50 15.53 -16.73
C LEU A 842 -16.40 16.44 -16.18
N GLY A 843 -16.06 17.50 -16.90
CA GLY A 843 -15.03 18.45 -16.50
C GLY A 843 -15.49 19.89 -16.68
N PHE A 844 -15.19 20.74 -15.69
CA PHE A 844 -15.38 22.19 -15.80
C PHE A 844 -14.13 22.86 -16.37
N GLY A 845 -14.32 23.74 -17.35
CA GLY A 845 -13.26 24.49 -18.00
C GLY A 845 -12.97 25.80 -17.26
N PRO A 846 -11.73 26.31 -17.28
CA PRO A 846 -10.54 25.76 -17.93
C PRO A 846 -9.83 24.64 -17.14
N ARG A 847 -10.28 24.27 -15.94
CA ARG A 847 -9.61 23.25 -15.09
C ARG A 847 -9.28 21.97 -15.86
N PHE A 848 -10.24 21.40 -16.60
CA PHE A 848 -10.00 20.15 -17.32
C PHE A 848 -8.91 20.26 -18.40
N LEU A 849 -8.63 21.46 -18.92
CA LEU A 849 -7.54 21.68 -19.87
C LEU A 849 -6.17 21.35 -19.28
N HIS A 850 -6.05 21.45 -17.95
CA HIS A 850 -4.86 21.12 -17.17
C HIS A 850 -4.99 19.80 -16.41
N SER A 851 -5.99 18.97 -16.75
CA SER A 851 -6.13 17.59 -16.27
C SER A 851 -6.35 16.62 -17.43
N THR A 852 -7.59 16.37 -17.83
CA THR A 852 -7.97 15.40 -18.86
C THR A 852 -7.74 15.90 -20.29
N GLY A 853 -7.52 17.20 -20.48
CA GLY A 853 -7.32 17.83 -21.78
C GLY A 853 -6.16 17.24 -22.59
N GLN A 854 -5.12 16.71 -21.92
CA GLN A 854 -4.04 15.97 -22.54
C GLN A 854 -4.54 14.65 -23.14
N LEU A 855 -5.31 13.85 -22.39
CA LEU A 855 -5.94 12.61 -22.88
C LEU A 855 -6.93 12.87 -24.01
N HIS A 856 -7.74 13.93 -23.92
CA HIS A 856 -8.72 14.27 -24.95
C HIS A 856 -8.06 14.50 -26.33
N LYS A 857 -6.82 15.00 -26.33
CA LYS A 857 -6.09 15.40 -27.55
C LYS A 857 -5.05 14.36 -27.97
N GLY A 858 -4.26 13.86 -27.04
CA GLY A 858 -3.16 12.91 -27.27
C GLY A 858 -3.53 11.43 -27.09
N GLY A 859 -4.65 11.13 -26.43
CA GLY A 859 -5.09 9.76 -26.16
C GLY A 859 -5.68 9.02 -27.36
N PRO A 860 -6.18 7.78 -27.16
CA PRO A 860 -6.77 6.97 -28.23
C PRO A 860 -7.99 7.65 -28.85
N ASP A 861 -8.30 7.34 -30.11
CA ASP A 861 -9.45 7.91 -30.83
C ASP A 861 -10.78 7.26 -30.53
N ILE A 862 -11.10 7.28 -29.23
CA ILE A 862 -12.30 6.69 -28.64
C ILE A 862 -13.11 7.71 -27.82
N GLY A 863 -12.73 8.99 -27.87
CA GLY A 863 -13.43 10.09 -27.20
C GLY A 863 -14.50 10.71 -28.08
N VAL A 864 -15.68 10.96 -27.49
CA VAL A 864 -16.80 11.72 -28.08
C VAL A 864 -17.10 12.91 -27.18
N PHE A 865 -17.05 14.12 -27.71
CA PHE A 865 -17.00 15.35 -26.91
C PHE A 865 -18.27 16.17 -27.07
N ILE A 866 -18.85 16.59 -25.95
CA ILE A 866 -19.91 17.59 -25.88
C ILE A 866 -19.38 18.77 -25.07
N GLU A 867 -19.17 19.90 -25.73
CA GLU A 867 -18.73 21.13 -25.10
C GLU A 867 -19.91 22.08 -24.89
N PHE A 868 -20.09 22.57 -23.66
CA PHE A 868 -21.05 23.63 -23.36
C PHE A 868 -20.34 24.93 -23.06
N THR A 869 -20.83 26.01 -23.64
CA THR A 869 -20.33 27.37 -23.40
C THR A 869 -21.50 28.32 -23.18
N SER A 870 -21.30 29.39 -22.43
CA SER A 870 -22.23 30.51 -22.34
C SER A 870 -21.45 31.78 -22.01
N GLU A 871 -22.03 32.95 -22.29
CA GLU A 871 -21.55 34.20 -21.70
C GLU A 871 -22.00 34.30 -20.23
N SER A 872 -21.20 34.94 -19.38
CA SER A 872 -21.60 35.24 -18.00
C SER A 872 -22.50 36.48 -17.95
N GLU A 873 -23.48 36.49 -17.05
CA GLU A 873 -24.36 37.65 -16.89
C GLU A 873 -23.61 38.89 -16.36
N THR A 874 -22.59 38.65 -15.54
CA THR A 874 -21.69 39.69 -15.03
C THR A 874 -20.26 39.33 -15.39
N ASP A 875 -19.56 40.23 -16.07
CA ASP A 875 -18.15 40.07 -16.43
C ASP A 875 -17.26 41.01 -15.60
N MET A 876 -15.97 40.72 -15.55
CA MET A 876 -14.98 41.51 -14.83
C MET A 876 -13.72 41.71 -15.65
N ASP A 877 -13.25 42.96 -15.73
CA ASP A 877 -11.98 43.28 -16.39
C ASP A 877 -10.80 42.67 -15.63
N ILE A 878 -9.81 42.18 -16.38
CA ILE A 878 -8.52 41.78 -15.81
C ILE A 878 -7.61 43.02 -15.85
N PRO A 879 -7.17 43.55 -14.70
CA PRO A 879 -6.39 44.78 -14.65
C PRO A 879 -5.13 44.70 -15.52
N ASN A 880 -4.92 45.72 -16.35
CA ASN A 880 -3.77 45.89 -17.25
C ASN A 880 -3.65 44.88 -18.41
N GLU A 881 -4.62 43.97 -18.60
CA GLU A 881 -4.55 42.97 -19.67
C GLU A 881 -5.31 43.39 -20.93
N GLY A 882 -6.26 44.33 -20.83
CA GLY A 882 -7.07 44.78 -21.97
C GLY A 882 -8.10 43.74 -22.44
N LEU A 883 -8.49 42.83 -21.54
CA LEU A 883 -9.60 41.89 -21.71
C LEU A 883 -10.26 41.58 -20.36
N SER A 884 -11.44 40.98 -20.41
CA SER A 884 -12.18 40.51 -19.24
C SER A 884 -11.96 39.01 -18.97
N PHE A 885 -12.35 38.55 -17.78
CA PHE A 885 -12.38 37.13 -17.44
C PHE A 885 -13.31 36.32 -18.36
N GLY A 886 -14.48 36.87 -18.73
CA GLY A 886 -15.41 36.24 -19.65
C GLY A 886 -14.82 36.08 -21.05
N THR A 887 -14.13 37.10 -21.54
CA THR A 887 -13.39 37.02 -22.81
C THR A 887 -12.30 35.95 -22.75
N MET A 888 -11.54 35.89 -21.65
CA MET A 888 -10.50 34.89 -21.46
C MET A 888 -11.06 33.46 -21.43
N ALA A 889 -12.12 33.23 -20.65
CA ALA A 889 -12.79 31.94 -20.54
C ALA A 889 -13.35 31.47 -21.89
N MET A 890 -13.99 32.37 -22.64
CA MET A 890 -14.51 32.04 -23.97
C MET A 890 -13.39 31.75 -24.98
N ALA A 891 -12.28 32.49 -24.94
CA ALA A 891 -11.11 32.21 -25.78
C ALA A 891 -10.46 30.85 -25.43
N GLN A 892 -10.52 30.43 -24.16
CA GLN A 892 -10.09 29.09 -23.73
C GLN A 892 -11.00 28.00 -24.30
N ALA A 893 -12.32 28.19 -24.25
CA ALA A 893 -13.29 27.27 -24.83
C ALA A 893 -13.09 27.10 -26.34
N LEU A 894 -13.02 28.22 -27.07
CA LEU A 894 -12.77 28.22 -28.52
C LEU A 894 -11.43 27.56 -28.88
N GLY A 895 -10.38 27.82 -28.10
CA GLY A 895 -9.08 27.21 -28.28
C GLY A 895 -9.10 25.69 -28.10
N ASP A 896 -9.87 25.18 -27.13
CA ASP A 896 -10.06 23.74 -26.92
C ASP A 896 -10.85 23.10 -28.07
N TYR A 897 -11.99 23.68 -28.43
CA TYR A 897 -12.81 23.25 -29.56
C TYR A 897 -11.98 23.09 -30.84
N GLN A 898 -11.22 24.14 -31.19
CA GLN A 898 -10.38 24.15 -32.39
C GLN A 898 -9.23 23.13 -32.33
N ALA A 899 -8.67 22.87 -31.14
CA ALA A 899 -7.63 21.85 -30.97
C ALA A 899 -8.19 20.43 -31.14
N LEU A 900 -9.39 20.16 -30.59
CA LEU A 900 -10.09 18.89 -30.77
C LEU A 900 -10.51 18.68 -32.23
N GLU A 901 -11.03 19.72 -32.89
CA GLU A 901 -11.39 19.70 -34.30
C GLU A 901 -10.17 19.41 -35.20
N ALA A 902 -9.03 20.06 -34.95
CA ALA A 902 -7.80 19.83 -35.69
C ALA A 902 -7.25 18.41 -35.55
N ARG A 903 -7.62 17.71 -34.47
CA ARG A 903 -7.30 16.29 -34.24
C ARG A 903 -8.34 15.33 -34.83
N GLY A 904 -9.39 15.83 -35.47
CA GLY A 904 -10.45 15.02 -36.05
C GLY A 904 -11.37 14.36 -35.02
N ARG A 905 -11.40 14.86 -33.78
CA ARG A 905 -12.26 14.30 -32.73
C ARG A 905 -13.74 14.47 -33.07
N ARG A 906 -14.58 13.56 -32.57
CA ARG A 906 -16.05 13.64 -32.68
C ARG A 906 -16.56 14.67 -31.68
N LEU A 907 -16.92 15.87 -32.15
CA LEU A 907 -17.18 17.02 -31.29
C LEU A 907 -18.51 17.69 -31.61
N LEU A 908 -19.26 18.02 -30.56
CA LEU A 908 -20.45 18.85 -30.58
C LEU A 908 -20.25 19.97 -29.57
N ARG A 909 -20.38 21.23 -30.00
CA ARG A 909 -20.36 22.39 -29.10
C ARG A 909 -21.70 23.10 -29.12
N ILE A 910 -22.21 23.39 -27.93
CA ILE A 910 -23.48 24.06 -27.70
C ILE A 910 -23.19 25.37 -26.98
N HIS A 911 -23.49 26.48 -27.65
CA HIS A 911 -23.39 27.82 -27.08
C HIS A 911 -24.76 28.27 -26.60
N LEU A 912 -24.92 28.37 -25.28
CA LEU A 912 -26.16 28.74 -24.62
C LEU A 912 -26.23 30.26 -24.45
N PRO A 913 -27.41 30.88 -24.66
CA PRO A 913 -27.59 32.32 -24.45
C PRO A 913 -27.48 32.71 -22.98
N LYS A 914 -27.65 31.74 -22.07
CA LYS A 914 -27.50 31.87 -20.61
C LYS A 914 -26.94 30.58 -20.03
N PRO A 915 -26.26 30.62 -18.87
CA PRO A 915 -25.74 29.44 -18.19
C PRO A 915 -26.88 28.61 -17.54
N SER A 916 -27.74 27.99 -18.34
CA SER A 916 -28.86 27.16 -17.87
C SER A 916 -29.05 25.95 -18.78
N LEU A 917 -29.11 24.76 -18.18
CA LEU A 917 -29.40 23.51 -18.88
C LEU A 917 -30.85 23.04 -18.71
N LYS A 918 -31.70 23.84 -18.04
CA LYS A 918 -33.13 23.51 -17.89
C LYS A 918 -33.80 23.25 -19.24
N GLY A 919 -34.30 22.03 -19.41
CA GLY A 919 -34.97 21.56 -20.62
C GLY A 919 -34.11 20.73 -21.57
N LEU A 920 -32.86 20.38 -21.19
CA LEU A 920 -31.94 19.50 -21.93
C LEU A 920 -31.83 18.08 -21.37
#